data_AF-A0A2G6QUF1-F1
#
_entry.id   AF-A0A2G6QUF1-F1
#
_cell.length_a   1.000
_cell.length_b   1.000
_cell.length_c   1.000
_cell.angle_alpha   90.00
_cell.angle_beta   90.00
_cell.angle_gamma   90.00
#
_symmetry.space_group_name_H-M   'P 1'
#
loop_
_entity.id
_entity.type
_entity.pdbx_description
1 polymer ?
#
loop_
_entity_poly.entity_id
_entity_poly.type
_entity_poly.pdbx_seq_one_letter_code
_entity_poly.pdbx_strand_id
1 'polypeptide(L)'
;MTIPTYKKLFLSIVFTLLGVVVSNAQFVLQAPNSTDEHNYRWYEASDTSTVLGTDFFYEVTTPGVYFATYDGTLCGSNASGYFIVTNCNSPDNEVTLDISANVDLSSGAALSWNPAVTGDQTHPTVLSTKDVVRYKATVTKAGNSFDLPNFTVVCLDQAANLIDDVVTIDEDVPSVVDFYSNDSDLPTTGALMLTNPTNGAIAVDDNGTPNDPSDDIVTYTPNTDYNGTDSFDYTVCNSSGDCSTATVTVNVLPIVDAIDDMVSTEEGVAIDIDVLNNDNDIPVIGTFTSTDSANGVVAHNDNGTPNNPSDDSMTYTPDPGFIGSDTFTYTLCDGTSNCSTATVTIVVSNALDLDSDGDGIVDVFEDLDLDGDGDPSTDPTDSDGDGIADYLDIDSDNDGIPDNVEAQTTEGYVSPSLVDANANGLDDAYEVNSLGLFPVDSDGDSLPDYLDDDSDNDNVPDAIEAHDFNHDGIADVVLIGSDKDNDGLDDSFEGEIVIDIDVNDSIDDPLHDLPNTDGDNELDYRDTNDDDDAIMTIDEDMNGDGDYSNDDNNNNGIPDYLEPNVPEEKVEVFNVLTPNGDGVHDVLVIGGLQNYPDNSLRIYNRWGVLVYTTRAYNTNGNVFDGTSEGRVTVEKDNKLPVGTYFYILDYVNETGKNITLSGYIYVNR
;
A
#
# COMPACT_ATOMS: atom_id res chain seq x y z
N MET A 1 34.69 -33.05 -45.93
CA MET A 1 33.59 -34.02 -45.85
C MET A 1 32.69 -33.51 -44.74
N THR A 2 31.52 -33.05 -45.15
CA THR A 2 30.50 -32.28 -44.44
C THR A 2 29.64 -33.16 -43.53
N ILE A 3 29.48 -32.79 -42.26
CA ILE A 3 28.26 -32.99 -41.44
C ILE A 3 28.15 -31.78 -40.49
N PRO A 4 26.96 -31.18 -40.31
CA PRO A 4 26.78 -29.85 -39.72
C PRO A 4 26.45 -29.85 -38.23
N THR A 5 26.79 -28.72 -37.61
CA THR A 5 26.13 -27.96 -36.52
C THR A 5 24.79 -28.49 -36.01
N TYR A 6 24.66 -28.63 -34.69
CA TYR A 6 23.60 -28.09 -33.81
C TYR A 6 23.81 -28.65 -32.39
N LYS A 7 24.51 -27.89 -31.54
CA LYS A 7 24.58 -28.11 -30.08
C LYS A 7 25.06 -26.82 -29.38
N LYS A 8 24.14 -25.88 -29.25
CA LYS A 8 24.07 -24.69 -28.37
C LYS A 8 22.62 -24.22 -28.57
N LEU A 9 21.71 -24.07 -27.61
CA LEU A 9 21.75 -23.69 -26.21
C LEU A 9 20.58 -24.45 -25.53
N PHE A 10 20.82 -25.17 -24.44
CA PHE A 10 19.76 -25.73 -23.58
C PHE A 10 20.31 -25.68 -22.16
N LEU A 11 20.36 -24.47 -21.62
CA LEU A 11 20.70 -24.17 -20.24
C LEU A 11 20.22 -22.74 -19.95
N SER A 12 18.90 -22.58 -19.79
CA SER A 12 18.31 -21.32 -19.31
C SER A 12 16.91 -21.50 -18.69
N ILE A 13 16.17 -22.58 -19.01
CA ILE A 13 14.74 -22.71 -18.65
C ILE A 13 14.55 -23.61 -17.42
N VAL A 14 15.18 -23.28 -16.27
CA VAL A 14 14.91 -23.96 -14.98
C VAL A 14 14.83 -22.99 -13.79
N PHE A 15 15.06 -21.68 -13.96
CA PHE A 15 15.17 -20.77 -12.80
C PHE A 15 13.96 -19.88 -12.49
N THR A 16 12.89 -19.88 -13.28
CA THR A 16 11.72 -18.99 -13.09
C THR A 16 10.63 -19.50 -12.13
N LEU A 17 10.89 -20.53 -11.31
CA LEU A 17 9.88 -21.09 -10.38
C LEU A 17 10.16 -20.85 -8.88
N LEU A 18 11.10 -19.98 -8.54
CA LEU A 18 11.30 -19.44 -7.21
C LEU A 18 11.55 -17.94 -7.41
N GLY A 19 10.81 -17.07 -6.72
CA GLY A 19 10.86 -15.61 -6.87
C GLY A 19 12.28 -15.02 -6.88
N VAL A 20 12.89 -15.02 -8.05
CA VAL A 20 14.22 -14.50 -8.35
C VAL A 20 14.06 -13.68 -9.62
N VAL A 21 14.46 -12.42 -9.51
CA VAL A 21 14.55 -11.42 -10.57
C VAL A 21 14.98 -12.07 -11.89
N VAL A 22 14.08 -12.09 -12.89
CA VAL A 22 14.43 -12.60 -14.22
C VAL A 22 15.27 -11.53 -14.90
N SER A 23 16.52 -11.87 -15.10
CA SER A 23 17.49 -11.01 -15.77
C SER A 23 17.13 -10.77 -17.24
N ASN A 24 16.81 -9.52 -17.55
CA ASN A 24 16.66 -8.99 -18.90
C ASN A 24 18.01 -8.64 -19.56
N ALA A 25 19.09 -9.33 -19.18
CA ALA A 25 20.39 -9.00 -19.74
C ALA A 25 20.46 -9.41 -21.22
N GLN A 26 20.41 -8.45 -22.14
CA GLN A 26 20.74 -8.69 -23.56
C GLN A 26 22.17 -9.26 -23.70
N PHE A 27 23.06 -9.02 -22.73
CA PHE A 27 24.40 -9.58 -22.69
C PHE A 27 24.78 -10.16 -21.32
N VAL A 28 25.36 -11.35 -21.36
CA VAL A 28 26.03 -11.97 -20.21
C VAL A 28 27.54 -11.84 -20.41
N LEU A 29 28.21 -11.12 -19.50
CA LEU A 29 29.66 -10.98 -19.48
C LEU A 29 30.29 -12.25 -18.92
N GLN A 30 31.47 -12.60 -19.44
CA GLN A 30 32.17 -13.82 -19.07
C GLN A 30 33.60 -13.51 -18.64
N ALA A 31 33.98 -13.97 -17.44
CA ALA A 31 35.36 -13.90 -16.96
C ALA A 31 36.30 -14.80 -17.80
N PRO A 32 37.64 -14.61 -17.76
CA PRO A 32 38.56 -15.44 -18.51
C PRO A 32 38.44 -16.92 -18.12
N ASN A 33 38.35 -17.82 -19.11
CA ASN A 33 38.31 -19.27 -18.85
C ASN A 33 39.45 -19.69 -17.93
N SER A 34 39.10 -20.25 -16.77
CA SER A 34 40.04 -20.77 -15.78
C SER A 34 39.55 -22.12 -15.26
N THR A 35 40.40 -22.85 -14.53
CA THR A 35 39.99 -24.08 -13.84
C THR A 35 39.29 -23.81 -12.51
N ASP A 36 39.04 -22.54 -12.19
CA ASP A 36 38.61 -22.04 -10.89
C ASP A 36 37.61 -20.89 -11.09
N GLU A 37 36.38 -21.28 -11.37
CA GLU A 37 35.28 -20.41 -11.82
C GLU A 37 34.63 -19.59 -10.68
N HIS A 38 35.02 -19.81 -9.41
CA HIS A 38 34.37 -19.20 -8.23
C HIS A 38 35.21 -18.09 -7.56
N ASN A 39 36.36 -17.72 -8.14
CA ASN A 39 37.31 -16.77 -7.55
C ASN A 39 37.42 -15.48 -8.36
N TYR A 40 36.36 -15.12 -9.09
CA TYR A 40 36.25 -13.84 -9.79
C TYR A 40 35.36 -12.88 -9.01
N ARG A 41 35.64 -11.58 -9.15
CA ARG A 41 34.81 -10.50 -8.63
C ARG A 41 34.58 -9.48 -9.74
N TRP A 42 33.32 -9.17 -10.02
CA TRP A 42 32.92 -8.18 -11.01
C TRP A 42 32.79 -6.79 -10.38
N TYR A 43 33.19 -5.79 -11.14
CA TYR A 43 33.19 -4.39 -10.76
C TYR A 43 32.73 -3.54 -11.94
N GLU A 44 32.08 -2.41 -11.63
CA GLU A 44 31.92 -1.29 -12.55
C GLU A 44 33.11 -0.34 -12.35
N ALA A 45 33.63 0.28 -13.42
CA ALA A 45 34.88 1.02 -13.37
C ALA A 45 34.80 2.34 -12.59
N SER A 46 33.61 2.94 -12.49
CA SER A 46 33.33 4.13 -11.67
C SER A 46 33.19 3.79 -10.18
N ASP A 47 32.74 2.57 -9.84
CA ASP A 47 32.69 2.07 -8.46
C ASP A 47 33.41 0.73 -8.28
N THR A 48 34.72 0.82 -8.02
CA THR A 48 35.56 -0.35 -7.70
C THR A 48 35.43 -0.85 -6.26
N SER A 49 34.61 -0.21 -5.42
CA SER A 49 34.43 -0.60 -4.02
C SER A 49 33.32 -1.65 -3.85
N THR A 50 32.34 -1.65 -4.74
CA THR A 50 31.22 -2.58 -4.76
C THR A 50 31.52 -3.80 -5.62
N VAL A 51 31.26 -5.00 -5.09
CA VAL A 51 31.36 -6.26 -5.85
C VAL A 51 29.98 -6.57 -6.42
N LEU A 52 29.84 -6.48 -7.75
CA LEU A 52 28.57 -6.71 -8.45
C LEU A 52 28.18 -8.19 -8.52
N GLY A 53 29.18 -9.08 -8.47
CA GLY A 53 28.98 -10.51 -8.56
C GLY A 53 30.27 -11.27 -8.36
N THR A 54 30.17 -12.48 -7.82
CA THR A 54 31.32 -13.38 -7.61
C THR A 54 31.34 -14.56 -8.58
N ASP A 55 30.32 -14.66 -9.42
CA ASP A 55 30.17 -15.74 -10.38
C ASP A 55 31.03 -15.52 -11.62
N PHE A 56 31.26 -16.61 -12.34
CA PHE A 56 32.01 -16.62 -13.59
C PHE A 56 31.34 -15.79 -14.70
N PHE A 57 30.03 -15.62 -14.61
CA PHE A 57 29.21 -14.81 -15.49
C PHE A 57 28.61 -13.64 -14.71
N TYR A 58 28.42 -12.52 -15.40
CA TYR A 58 27.69 -11.37 -14.88
C TYR A 58 26.70 -10.88 -15.91
N GLU A 59 25.45 -10.72 -15.50
CA GLU A 59 24.37 -10.25 -16.35
C GLU A 59 24.33 -8.72 -16.32
N VAL A 60 24.35 -8.09 -17.49
CA VAL A 60 24.35 -6.62 -17.59
C VAL A 60 23.00 -6.15 -18.08
N THR A 61 22.37 -5.30 -17.27
CA THR A 61 21.08 -4.67 -17.55
C THR A 61 21.19 -3.17 -17.79
N THR A 62 22.33 -2.55 -17.45
CA THR A 62 22.56 -1.11 -17.59
C THR A 62 23.84 -0.78 -18.38
N PRO A 63 23.92 0.39 -19.03
CA PRO A 63 25.16 0.88 -19.61
C PRO A 63 26.25 1.10 -18.56
N GLY A 64 27.51 0.79 -18.88
CA GLY A 64 28.62 0.91 -17.94
C GLY A 64 29.93 0.30 -18.46
N VAL A 65 31.00 0.41 -17.66
CA VAL A 65 32.30 -0.21 -17.96
C VAL A 65 32.62 -1.27 -16.92
N TYR A 66 32.51 -2.54 -17.31
CA TYR A 66 32.64 -3.67 -16.40
C TYR A 66 33.97 -4.41 -16.56
N PHE A 67 34.49 -4.94 -15.46
CA PHE A 67 35.65 -5.83 -15.48
C PHE A 67 35.61 -6.82 -14.30
N ALA A 68 36.27 -7.96 -14.47
CA ALA A 68 36.42 -8.97 -13.44
C ALA A 68 37.87 -9.07 -12.98
N THR A 69 38.12 -9.17 -11.68
CA THR A 69 39.44 -9.49 -11.11
C THR A 69 39.45 -10.88 -10.49
N TYR A 70 40.64 -11.48 -10.35
CA TYR A 70 40.80 -12.83 -9.78
C TYR A 70 41.48 -12.75 -8.41
N ASP A 71 40.84 -13.32 -7.38
CA ASP A 71 41.24 -13.22 -5.96
C ASP A 71 41.97 -14.49 -5.44
N GLY A 72 42.28 -15.47 -6.31
CA GLY A 72 42.92 -16.73 -5.94
C GLY A 72 44.46 -16.76 -6.00
N THR A 73 45.06 -17.93 -5.74
CA THR A 73 46.54 -18.13 -5.66
C THR A 73 47.26 -18.25 -7.01
N LEU A 74 46.56 -18.10 -8.14
CA LEU A 74 47.19 -17.99 -9.46
C LEU A 74 47.86 -16.63 -9.63
N CYS A 75 49.16 -16.58 -9.37
CA CYS A 75 50.00 -15.45 -9.78
C CYS A 75 49.94 -15.26 -11.31
N GLY A 76 49.26 -14.20 -11.77
CA GLY A 76 49.39 -13.67 -13.14
C GLY A 76 48.13 -13.67 -14.02
N SER A 77 46.98 -14.11 -13.52
CA SER A 77 45.71 -14.00 -14.26
C SER A 77 45.07 -12.63 -14.02
N ASN A 78 45.70 -11.59 -14.59
CA ASN A 78 45.20 -10.22 -14.56
C ASN A 78 43.84 -10.13 -15.26
N ALA A 79 43.02 -9.17 -14.80
CA ALA A 79 41.62 -8.90 -15.11
C ALA A 79 41.09 -9.37 -16.49
N SER A 80 39.78 -9.68 -16.54
CA SER A 80 39.08 -9.71 -17.84
C SER A 80 39.39 -8.42 -18.60
N GLY A 81 39.34 -8.44 -19.93
CA GLY A 81 39.28 -7.16 -20.64
C GLY A 81 38.12 -6.31 -20.12
N TYR A 82 38.11 -5.03 -20.48
CA TYR A 82 36.99 -4.15 -20.15
C TYR A 82 35.82 -4.48 -21.07
N PHE A 83 34.63 -4.60 -20.50
CA PHE A 83 33.37 -4.68 -21.23
C PHE A 83 32.72 -3.30 -21.17
N ILE A 84 32.60 -2.63 -22.30
CA ILE A 84 31.97 -1.32 -22.41
C ILE A 84 30.60 -1.56 -23.02
N VAL A 85 29.57 -1.30 -22.23
CA VAL A 85 28.18 -1.46 -22.60
C VAL A 85 27.56 -0.06 -22.68
N THR A 86 27.00 0.30 -23.82
CA THR A 86 26.42 1.63 -24.06
C THR A 86 24.93 1.53 -24.42
N ASN A 87 24.22 2.64 -24.52
CA ASN A 87 22.97 2.70 -25.27
C ASN A 87 23.27 2.57 -26.79
N CYS A 88 22.38 1.96 -27.57
CA CYS A 88 22.51 1.81 -29.02
C CYS A 88 22.26 3.12 -29.80
N ASN A 89 21.62 4.10 -29.18
CA ASN A 89 21.26 5.38 -29.79
C ASN A 89 22.43 6.38 -29.75
N SER A 90 22.46 7.29 -30.73
CA SER A 90 23.46 8.35 -30.80
C SER A 90 23.01 9.55 -29.96
N PRO A 91 23.90 10.20 -29.20
CA PRO A 91 25.36 10.07 -29.22
C PRO A 91 25.95 8.99 -28.29
N ASP A 92 25.13 8.35 -27.47
CA ASP A 92 25.58 7.47 -26.38
C ASP A 92 26.22 6.16 -26.86
N ASN A 93 26.04 5.82 -28.13
CA ASN A 93 26.72 4.71 -28.80
C ASN A 93 28.18 5.00 -29.23
N GLU A 94 28.73 6.19 -28.99
CA GLU A 94 30.13 6.51 -29.29
C GLU A 94 31.07 6.21 -28.11
N VAL A 95 32.04 5.31 -28.33
CA VAL A 95 33.01 4.89 -27.30
C VAL A 95 34.42 5.32 -27.67
N THR A 96 35.08 6.09 -26.80
CA THR A 96 36.51 6.43 -26.95
C THR A 96 37.39 5.48 -26.14
N LEU A 97 38.25 4.73 -26.83
CA LEU A 97 39.16 3.76 -26.21
C LEU A 97 40.50 4.42 -25.87
N ASP A 98 40.63 5.02 -24.69
CA ASP A 98 41.88 5.67 -24.27
C ASP A 98 42.94 4.65 -23.78
N ILE A 99 44.09 4.61 -24.46
CA ILE A 99 45.26 3.82 -24.04
C ILE A 99 46.54 4.66 -23.94
N SER A 100 46.40 5.98 -23.94
CA SER A 100 47.52 6.92 -24.00
C SER A 100 48.48 6.77 -22.81
N ALA A 101 47.96 6.48 -21.63
CA ALA A 101 48.76 6.24 -20.42
C ALA A 101 49.62 4.97 -20.50
N ASN A 102 49.27 4.02 -21.39
CA ASN A 102 49.91 2.70 -21.49
C ASN A 102 50.89 2.58 -22.65
N VAL A 103 50.98 3.58 -23.54
CA VAL A 103 51.78 3.52 -24.76
C VAL A 103 52.66 4.76 -24.94
N ASP A 104 53.97 4.59 -24.84
CA ASP A 104 54.95 5.63 -25.19
C ASP A 104 55.45 5.50 -26.65
N LEU A 105 54.76 6.18 -27.55
CA LEU A 105 55.10 6.23 -28.99
C LEU A 105 56.38 7.03 -29.28
N SER A 106 56.86 7.87 -28.35
CA SER A 106 58.09 8.67 -28.54
C SER A 106 59.36 7.80 -28.62
N SER A 107 59.24 6.55 -28.19
CA SER A 107 60.35 5.60 -28.05
C SER A 107 60.58 4.68 -29.27
N GLY A 108 59.90 4.93 -30.38
CA GLY A 108 59.99 4.13 -31.62
C GLY A 108 59.15 2.85 -31.61
N ALA A 109 58.16 2.75 -30.72
CA ALA A 109 57.16 1.70 -30.72
C ALA A 109 56.09 1.97 -31.79
N ALA A 110 55.58 0.90 -32.42
CA ALA A 110 54.44 0.94 -33.32
C ALA A 110 53.21 0.37 -32.60
N LEU A 111 52.04 0.91 -32.93
CA LEU A 111 50.75 0.50 -32.38
C LEU A 111 49.86 -0.01 -33.51
N SER A 112 49.14 -1.10 -33.25
CA SER A 112 48.17 -1.67 -34.19
C SER A 112 46.97 -2.20 -33.42
N TRP A 113 45.78 -2.14 -34.03
CA TRP A 113 44.54 -2.63 -33.45
C TRP A 113 43.97 -3.80 -34.26
N ASN A 114 43.33 -4.73 -33.57
CA ASN A 114 42.50 -5.76 -34.16
C ASN A 114 41.12 -5.80 -33.48
N PRO A 115 40.01 -5.56 -34.20
CA PRO A 115 39.96 -5.08 -35.59
C PRO A 115 40.59 -3.69 -35.75
N ALA A 116 40.92 -3.31 -36.98
CA ALA A 116 41.59 -2.04 -37.24
C ALA A 116 40.66 -0.85 -36.94
N VAL A 117 41.18 0.16 -36.26
CA VAL A 117 40.47 1.40 -35.90
C VAL A 117 41.06 2.58 -36.66
N THR A 118 40.21 3.58 -36.95
CA THR A 118 40.60 4.81 -37.64
C THR A 118 40.87 5.96 -36.65
N GLY A 119 41.53 7.02 -37.11
CA GLY A 119 41.79 8.21 -36.27
C GLY A 119 43.03 8.09 -35.40
N ASP A 120 43.04 8.81 -34.27
CA ASP A 120 44.12 8.74 -33.28
C ASP A 120 44.19 7.32 -32.71
N GLN A 121 45.33 6.65 -32.88
CA GLN A 121 45.49 5.27 -32.44
C GLN A 121 45.61 5.16 -30.90
N THR A 122 45.90 6.25 -30.19
CA THR A 122 45.94 6.28 -28.71
C THR A 122 44.60 6.60 -28.07
N HIS A 123 43.63 7.15 -28.83
CA HIS A 123 42.27 7.45 -28.39
C HIS A 123 41.26 7.21 -29.54
N PRO A 124 41.20 6.02 -30.13
CA PRO A 124 40.26 5.78 -31.22
C PRO A 124 38.82 5.78 -30.69
N THR A 125 37.94 6.49 -31.39
CA THR A 125 36.49 6.41 -31.17
C THR A 125 35.89 5.33 -32.06
N VAL A 126 35.07 4.47 -31.49
CA VAL A 126 34.34 3.40 -32.17
C VAL A 126 32.85 3.56 -31.91
N LEU A 127 32.03 3.08 -32.85
CA LEU A 127 30.59 3.00 -32.64
C LEU A 127 30.25 1.65 -32.03
N SER A 128 29.52 1.70 -30.93
CA SER A 128 28.91 0.56 -30.29
C SER A 128 27.71 0.08 -31.11
N THR A 129 27.53 -1.23 -31.18
CA THR A 129 26.45 -1.89 -31.92
C THR A 129 26.00 -3.13 -31.15
N LYS A 130 24.89 -3.75 -31.56
CA LYS A 130 24.44 -5.03 -30.99
C LYS A 130 25.41 -6.19 -31.27
N ASP A 131 26.29 -6.04 -32.26
CA ASP A 131 27.35 -7.00 -32.51
C ASP A 131 28.46 -6.84 -31.46
N VAL A 132 28.83 -7.94 -30.80
CA VAL A 132 29.95 -7.96 -29.86
C VAL A 132 31.26 -7.80 -30.62
N VAL A 133 31.92 -6.65 -30.46
CA VAL A 133 33.22 -6.38 -31.08
C VAL A 133 34.31 -6.30 -30.02
N ARG A 134 35.35 -7.13 -30.17
CA ARG A 134 36.51 -7.13 -29.27
C ARG A 134 37.69 -6.43 -29.93
N TYR A 135 38.02 -5.26 -29.42
CA TYR A 135 39.19 -4.47 -29.79
C TYR A 135 40.39 -4.84 -28.94
N LYS A 136 41.52 -5.08 -29.59
CA LYS A 136 42.79 -5.37 -28.94
C LYS A 136 43.89 -4.52 -29.57
N ALA A 137 44.58 -3.76 -28.73
CA ALA A 137 45.78 -3.02 -29.11
C ALA A 137 47.04 -3.88 -28.90
N THR A 138 47.90 -3.94 -29.92
CA THR A 138 49.21 -4.59 -29.86
C THR A 138 50.30 -3.54 -30.06
N VAL A 139 51.23 -3.47 -29.09
CA VAL A 139 52.40 -2.59 -29.12
C VAL A 139 53.62 -3.38 -29.58
N THR A 140 54.26 -2.96 -30.66
CA THR A 140 55.46 -3.58 -31.21
C THR A 140 56.67 -2.65 -31.10
N LYS A 141 57.74 -3.11 -30.44
CA LYS A 141 59.00 -2.36 -30.33
C LYS A 141 60.20 -3.26 -30.57
N ALA A 142 61.07 -2.85 -31.49
CA ALA A 142 62.30 -3.56 -31.85
C ALA A 142 62.11 -5.07 -32.16
N GLY A 143 60.97 -5.43 -32.77
CA GLY A 143 60.64 -6.82 -33.13
C GLY A 143 59.95 -7.64 -32.04
N ASN A 144 59.77 -7.10 -30.83
CA ASN A 144 58.97 -7.71 -29.77
C ASN A 144 57.58 -7.08 -29.73
N SER A 145 56.54 -7.88 -29.59
CA SER A 145 55.15 -7.40 -29.49
C SER A 145 54.52 -7.87 -28.19
N PHE A 146 53.71 -7.02 -27.57
CA PHE A 146 52.83 -7.39 -26.46
C PHE A 146 51.44 -6.79 -26.68
N ASP A 147 50.43 -7.50 -26.21
CA ASP A 147 49.03 -7.07 -26.29
C ASP A 147 48.65 -6.33 -25.00
N LEU A 148 47.87 -5.26 -25.14
CA LEU A 148 47.15 -4.62 -24.04
C LEU A 148 45.87 -5.43 -23.70
N PRO A 149 45.23 -5.16 -22.54
CA PRO A 149 43.89 -5.65 -22.27
C PRO A 149 42.93 -5.33 -23.42
N ASN A 150 41.97 -6.22 -23.64
CA ASN A 150 40.98 -6.01 -24.70
C ASN A 150 39.83 -5.13 -24.19
N PHE A 151 39.20 -4.40 -25.12
CA PHE A 151 37.92 -3.74 -24.92
C PHE A 151 36.88 -4.52 -25.70
N THR A 152 35.86 -5.03 -25.04
CA THR A 152 34.68 -5.62 -25.67
C THR A 152 33.59 -4.56 -25.65
N VAL A 153 33.19 -4.07 -26.81
CA VAL A 153 32.21 -2.98 -26.96
C VAL A 153 30.93 -3.56 -27.53
N VAL A 154 29.81 -3.22 -26.89
CA VAL A 154 28.46 -3.62 -27.31
C VAL A 154 27.43 -2.59 -26.82
N CYS A 155 26.29 -2.49 -27.47
CA CYS A 155 25.21 -1.62 -27.04
C CYS A 155 23.95 -2.40 -26.63
N LEU A 156 23.22 -1.86 -25.67
CA LEU A 156 21.89 -2.25 -25.24
C LEU A 156 20.86 -1.34 -25.91
N ASP A 157 19.75 -1.91 -26.37
CA ASP A 157 18.58 -1.09 -26.67
C ASP A 157 17.87 -0.73 -25.36
N GLN A 158 17.42 0.51 -25.28
CA GLN A 158 16.68 1.05 -24.15
C GLN A 158 15.41 1.71 -24.65
N ALA A 159 14.35 1.68 -23.84
CA ALA A 159 13.10 2.35 -24.17
C ALA A 159 13.23 3.87 -24.18
N ALA A 160 13.92 4.37 -23.15
CA ALA A 160 14.13 5.78 -22.83
C ALA A 160 15.42 5.95 -22.00
N ASN A 161 15.88 7.19 -21.82
CA ASN A 161 16.92 7.50 -20.84
C ASN A 161 16.23 8.00 -19.57
N LEU A 162 16.14 7.10 -18.58
CA LEU A 162 15.53 7.38 -17.28
C LEU A 162 16.59 7.74 -16.24
N ILE A 163 16.27 8.66 -15.34
CA ILE A 163 17.17 9.15 -14.27
C ILE A 163 16.42 9.07 -12.95
N ASP A 164 17.09 8.60 -11.89
CA ASP A 164 16.48 8.53 -10.55
C ASP A 164 15.96 9.90 -10.07
N ASP A 165 14.82 9.85 -9.40
CA ASP A 165 14.04 11.01 -8.99
C ASP A 165 13.98 11.16 -7.48
N VAL A 166 13.82 12.39 -7.04
CA VAL A 166 13.58 12.71 -5.63
C VAL A 166 12.45 13.71 -5.56
N VAL A 167 11.39 13.34 -4.85
CA VAL A 167 10.27 14.23 -4.53
C VAL A 167 10.15 14.43 -3.02
N THR A 168 9.49 15.51 -2.66
CA THR A 168 9.16 15.83 -1.27
C THR A 168 7.69 16.21 -1.24
N ILE A 169 6.94 15.54 -0.38
CA ILE A 169 5.50 15.71 -0.19
C ILE A 169 5.23 15.78 1.30
N ASP A 170 4.07 16.28 1.68
CA ASP A 170 3.60 16.21 3.06
C ASP A 170 2.84 14.89 3.27
N GLU A 171 2.78 14.38 4.50
CA GLU A 171 1.92 13.23 4.85
C GLU A 171 0.43 13.56 4.71
N ASP A 172 -0.41 12.52 4.78
CA ASP A 172 -1.89 12.56 4.74
C ASP A 172 -2.52 13.22 3.50
N VAL A 173 -1.71 13.54 2.49
CA VAL A 173 -2.17 14.18 1.26
C VAL A 173 -1.68 13.41 0.04
N PRO A 174 -2.61 12.79 -0.74
CA PRO A 174 -2.30 12.23 -2.04
C PRO A 174 -1.65 13.28 -2.95
N SER A 175 -0.47 12.96 -3.48
CA SER A 175 0.37 13.90 -4.21
C SER A 175 0.80 13.35 -5.57
N VAL A 176 0.65 14.16 -6.62
CA VAL A 176 1.12 13.81 -7.97
C VAL A 176 2.65 13.85 -8.01
N VAL A 177 3.25 12.76 -8.48
CA VAL A 177 4.70 12.59 -8.57
C VAL A 177 5.16 12.77 -10.02
N ASP A 178 5.73 13.94 -10.33
CA ASP A 178 6.32 14.23 -11.65
C ASP A 178 7.78 13.73 -11.73
N PHE A 179 7.95 12.46 -12.09
CA PHE A 179 9.26 11.84 -12.28
C PHE A 179 9.80 11.93 -13.71
N TYR A 180 8.99 12.31 -14.71
CA TYR A 180 9.48 12.42 -16.10
C TYR A 180 10.26 13.71 -16.40
N SER A 181 10.33 14.64 -15.45
CA SER A 181 10.88 15.98 -15.67
C SER A 181 12.37 16.02 -16.05
N ASN A 182 13.15 15.05 -15.59
CA ASN A 182 14.59 14.90 -15.86
C ASN A 182 14.90 13.83 -16.93
N ASP A 183 13.87 13.13 -17.43
CA ASP A 183 13.99 12.03 -18.37
C ASP A 183 13.99 12.50 -19.83
N SER A 184 14.41 11.60 -20.72
CA SER A 184 14.40 11.87 -22.16
C SER A 184 14.17 10.63 -23.01
N ASP A 185 13.82 10.87 -24.28
CA ASP A 185 13.51 9.83 -25.26
C ASP A 185 12.35 8.90 -24.86
N LEU A 186 11.38 9.41 -24.07
CA LEU A 186 10.18 8.69 -23.68
C LEU A 186 9.38 8.23 -24.93
N PRO A 187 8.99 6.95 -25.01
CA PRO A 187 8.20 6.44 -26.13
C PRO A 187 6.74 6.90 -26.03
N THR A 188 6.14 7.27 -27.17
CA THR A 188 4.70 7.57 -27.29
C THR A 188 3.86 6.31 -27.58
N THR A 189 4.49 5.15 -27.52
CA THR A 189 3.83 3.83 -27.64
C THR A 189 4.61 2.83 -26.81
N GLY A 190 3.99 2.22 -25.80
CA GLY A 190 4.71 1.43 -24.81
C GLY A 190 3.84 1.02 -23.62
N ALA A 191 4.50 0.74 -22.50
CA ALA A 191 3.87 0.50 -21.20
C ALA A 191 4.73 1.13 -20.10
N LEU A 192 4.05 1.62 -19.06
CA LEU A 192 4.63 1.97 -17.76
C LEU A 192 4.35 0.84 -16.77
N MET A 193 5.36 0.48 -15.97
CA MET A 193 5.24 -0.48 -14.89
C MET A 193 5.84 0.13 -13.63
N LEU A 194 5.16 -0.01 -12.50
CA LEU A 194 5.57 0.52 -11.20
C LEU A 194 5.69 -0.65 -10.21
N THR A 195 6.64 -0.57 -9.30
CA THR A 195 6.65 -1.43 -8.11
C THR A 195 5.85 -0.76 -7.00
N ASN A 196 5.24 -1.54 -6.11
CA ASN A 196 4.60 -0.97 -4.94
C ASN A 196 5.66 -0.45 -3.94
N PRO A 197 5.47 0.76 -3.39
CA PRO A 197 6.25 1.24 -2.26
C PRO A 197 5.89 0.46 -0.98
N THR A 198 6.63 0.69 0.11
CA THR A 198 6.42 -0.06 1.38
C THR A 198 5.43 0.64 2.31
N ASN A 199 5.39 1.97 2.30
CA ASN A 199 4.64 2.83 3.21
C ASN A 199 3.76 3.83 2.43
N GLY A 200 3.20 3.35 1.32
CA GLY A 200 2.25 4.10 0.52
C GLY A 200 1.67 3.27 -0.61
N ALA A 201 0.66 3.84 -1.26
CA ALA A 201 -0.01 3.31 -2.43
C ALA A 201 0.26 4.18 -3.66
N ILE A 202 0.18 3.56 -4.85
CA ILE A 202 0.34 4.24 -6.13
C ILE A 202 -0.93 4.07 -6.95
N ALA A 203 -1.48 5.19 -7.43
CA ALA A 203 -2.53 5.21 -8.43
C ALA A 203 -1.99 5.75 -9.76
N VAL A 204 -2.40 5.15 -10.87
CA VAL A 204 -2.00 5.57 -12.22
C VAL A 204 -3.24 5.97 -13.01
N ASP A 205 -3.29 7.21 -13.45
CA ASP A 205 -4.25 7.69 -14.46
C ASP A 205 -3.57 7.65 -15.82
N ASP A 206 -4.03 6.72 -16.68
CA ASP A 206 -3.53 6.56 -18.05
C ASP A 206 -4.09 7.61 -19.02
N ASN A 207 -4.89 8.57 -18.56
CA ASN A 207 -5.54 9.62 -19.34
C ASN A 207 -6.36 9.07 -20.53
N GLY A 208 -6.80 7.80 -20.46
CA GLY A 208 -7.48 7.06 -21.50
C GLY A 208 -6.56 6.54 -22.63
N THR A 209 -5.25 6.56 -22.43
CA THR A 209 -4.20 6.14 -23.38
C THR A 209 -3.31 5.01 -22.82
N PRO A 210 -3.85 3.79 -22.59
CA PRO A 210 -3.16 2.67 -21.91
C PRO A 210 -1.91 2.11 -22.61
N ASN A 211 -1.53 2.65 -23.78
CA ASN A 211 -0.32 2.25 -24.50
C ASN A 211 0.59 3.45 -24.77
N ASP A 212 0.40 4.59 -24.12
CA ASP A 212 1.22 5.79 -24.26
C ASP A 212 1.74 6.20 -22.87
N PRO A 213 2.90 5.70 -22.43
CA PRO A 213 3.41 6.02 -21.09
C PRO A 213 3.86 7.48 -20.95
N SER A 214 3.79 8.29 -22.02
CA SER A 214 4.30 9.67 -22.00
C SER A 214 3.31 10.70 -21.45
N ASP A 215 2.05 10.32 -21.23
CA ASP A 215 1.03 11.16 -20.61
C ASP A 215 0.35 10.56 -19.37
N ASP A 216 0.82 9.40 -18.91
CA ASP A 216 0.39 8.80 -17.63
C ASP A 216 0.71 9.75 -16.45
N ILE A 217 -0.25 9.89 -15.54
CA ILE A 217 -0.11 10.65 -14.29
C ILE A 217 -0.06 9.66 -13.14
N VAL A 218 0.94 9.80 -12.27
CA VAL A 218 1.12 8.95 -11.10
C VAL A 218 0.88 9.74 -9.83
N THR A 219 0.00 9.24 -8.99
CA THR A 219 -0.29 9.77 -7.66
C THR A 219 0.26 8.81 -6.62
N TYR A 220 0.99 9.35 -5.65
CA TYR A 220 1.45 8.62 -4.47
C TYR A 220 0.60 9.07 -3.28
N THR A 221 0.07 8.10 -2.55
CA THR A 221 -0.63 8.31 -1.28
C THR A 221 0.21 7.66 -0.19
N PRO A 222 0.81 8.43 0.74
CA PRO A 222 1.44 7.86 1.93
C PRO A 222 0.43 7.00 2.71
N ASN A 223 0.88 5.98 3.44
CA ASN A 223 0.04 5.39 4.49
C ASN A 223 -0.28 6.47 5.53
N THR A 224 -1.42 6.35 6.20
CA THR A 224 -1.82 7.23 7.30
C THR A 224 -0.70 7.38 8.33
N ASP A 225 -0.44 8.62 8.76
CA ASP A 225 0.59 9.01 9.74
C ASP A 225 2.03 8.60 9.38
N TYR A 226 2.28 8.24 8.11
CA TYR A 226 3.61 7.88 7.67
C TYR A 226 4.41 9.10 7.21
N ASN A 227 5.40 9.48 8.02
CA ASN A 227 6.52 10.32 7.57
C ASN A 227 7.85 9.54 7.48
N GLY A 228 8.68 9.94 6.51
CA GLY A 228 9.95 9.28 6.25
C GLY A 228 10.34 9.18 4.79
N THR A 229 11.29 8.29 4.49
CA THR A 229 11.71 8.02 3.11
C THR A 229 11.09 6.72 2.64
N ASP A 230 10.37 6.79 1.52
CA ASP A 230 9.91 5.64 0.76
C ASP A 230 10.47 5.66 -0.68
N SER A 231 10.31 4.57 -1.42
CA SER A 231 10.76 4.47 -2.79
C SER A 231 10.00 3.45 -3.60
N PHE A 232 9.87 3.72 -4.90
CA PHE A 232 9.40 2.76 -5.88
C PHE A 232 10.22 2.87 -7.17
N ASP A 233 10.33 1.76 -7.89
CA ASP A 233 10.94 1.73 -9.23
C ASP A 233 9.87 1.92 -10.29
N TYR A 234 10.19 2.69 -11.34
CA TYR A 234 9.39 2.80 -12.54
C TYR A 234 10.16 2.25 -13.74
N THR A 235 9.46 1.49 -14.57
CA THR A 235 10.00 0.87 -15.77
C THR A 235 9.16 1.27 -16.97
N VAL A 236 9.80 1.90 -17.96
CA VAL A 236 9.18 2.25 -19.23
C VAL A 236 9.64 1.28 -20.30
N CYS A 237 8.71 0.67 -21.02
CA CYS A 237 8.99 -0.22 -22.14
C CYS A 237 8.43 0.35 -23.45
N ASN A 238 9.18 0.21 -24.55
CA ASN A 238 8.71 0.61 -25.88
C ASN A 238 7.98 -0.55 -26.60
N SER A 239 7.33 -0.26 -27.74
CA SER A 239 6.62 -1.28 -28.55
C SER A 239 7.50 -2.39 -29.15
N SER A 240 8.83 -2.27 -29.05
CA SER A 240 9.79 -3.31 -29.47
C SER A 240 10.19 -4.24 -28.33
N GLY A 241 9.75 -3.96 -27.09
CA GLY A 241 10.04 -4.74 -25.89
C GLY A 241 11.36 -4.36 -25.20
N ASP A 242 12.01 -3.27 -25.62
CA ASP A 242 13.13 -2.72 -24.85
C ASP A 242 12.56 -1.97 -23.65
N CYS A 243 13.25 -2.02 -22.50
CA CYS A 243 12.81 -1.40 -21.26
C CYS A 243 13.95 -0.63 -20.58
N SER A 244 13.60 0.41 -19.85
CA SER A 244 14.48 1.20 -18.99
C SER A 244 13.84 1.32 -17.61
N THR A 245 14.65 1.33 -16.55
CA THR A 245 14.18 1.43 -15.15
C THR A 245 14.96 2.52 -14.42
N ALA A 246 14.27 3.26 -13.56
CA ALA A 246 14.85 4.21 -12.60
C ALA A 246 14.02 4.18 -11.29
N THR A 247 14.57 4.77 -10.23
CA THR A 247 13.95 4.78 -8.91
C THR A 247 13.45 6.17 -8.56
N VAL A 248 12.22 6.26 -8.04
CA VAL A 248 11.70 7.45 -7.37
C VAL A 248 11.92 7.30 -5.87
N THR A 249 12.58 8.28 -5.24
CA THR A 249 12.64 8.41 -3.79
C THR A 249 11.64 9.48 -3.34
N VAL A 250 10.71 9.10 -2.47
CA VAL A 250 9.71 10.00 -1.88
C VAL A 250 10.15 10.34 -0.46
N ASN A 251 10.33 11.63 -0.16
CA ASN A 251 10.50 12.09 1.22
C ASN A 251 9.18 12.67 1.70
N VAL A 252 8.48 11.94 2.57
CA VAL A 252 7.25 12.38 3.21
C VAL A 252 7.62 13.21 4.45
N LEU A 253 7.16 14.46 4.48
CA LEU A 253 7.39 15.40 5.57
C LEU A 253 6.28 15.25 6.61
N PRO A 254 6.62 15.32 7.91
CA PRO A 254 5.62 15.30 8.95
C PRO A 254 4.78 16.59 8.95
N ILE A 255 3.48 16.42 9.19
CA ILE A 255 2.52 17.46 9.57
C ILE A 255 2.35 17.35 11.09
N VAL A 256 2.05 18.46 11.77
CA VAL A 256 1.88 18.42 13.23
C VAL A 256 0.43 18.14 13.51
N ASP A 257 0.12 17.13 14.32
CA ASP A 257 -1.26 16.73 14.63
C ASP A 257 -1.49 16.83 16.13
N ALA A 258 -2.10 17.95 16.51
CA ALA A 258 -2.61 18.17 17.86
C ALA A 258 -4.02 17.56 17.95
N ILE A 259 -4.27 16.78 18.99
CA ILE A 259 -5.53 16.07 19.23
C ILE A 259 -6.17 16.62 20.51
N ASP A 260 -7.49 16.79 20.50
CA ASP A 260 -8.23 17.33 21.65
C ASP A 260 -7.97 16.52 22.94
N ASP A 261 -7.87 17.23 24.06
CA ASP A 261 -7.56 16.68 25.36
C ASP A 261 -8.73 16.83 26.33
N MET A 262 -8.78 15.89 27.27
CA MET A 262 -9.73 15.93 28.36
C MET A 262 -9.06 15.65 29.69
N VAL A 263 -9.43 16.41 30.73
CA VAL A 263 -9.07 16.08 32.11
C VAL A 263 -10.18 16.44 33.08
N SER A 264 -10.23 15.76 34.23
CA SER A 264 -11.06 16.18 35.36
C SER A 264 -10.21 16.53 36.59
N THR A 265 -10.73 17.37 37.48
CA THR A 265 -10.07 17.70 38.74
C THR A 265 -11.08 18.09 39.81
N GLU A 266 -10.70 17.94 41.08
CA GLU A 266 -11.51 18.41 42.20
C GLU A 266 -11.54 19.94 42.28
N GLU A 267 -12.63 20.50 42.83
CA GLU A 267 -12.79 21.92 43.12
C GLU A 267 -11.55 22.52 43.81
N GLY A 268 -10.89 23.46 43.11
CA GLY A 268 -9.74 24.19 43.62
C GLY A 268 -8.43 23.38 43.72
N VAL A 269 -8.38 22.19 43.11
CA VAL A 269 -7.17 21.39 42.94
C VAL A 269 -6.57 21.67 41.57
N ALA A 270 -5.27 22.01 41.55
CA ALA A 270 -4.54 22.19 40.30
C ALA A 270 -4.13 20.83 39.73
N ILE A 271 -4.17 20.70 38.41
CA ILE A 271 -3.83 19.48 37.67
C ILE A 271 -2.77 19.79 36.61
N ASP A 272 -1.78 18.92 36.50
CA ASP A 272 -0.81 18.92 35.40
C ASP A 272 -1.41 18.12 34.25
N ILE A 273 -1.46 18.71 33.07
CA ILE A 273 -2.07 18.17 31.85
C ILE A 273 -0.94 17.86 30.86
N ASP A 274 -0.86 16.60 30.45
CA ASP A 274 0.10 16.11 29.47
C ASP A 274 -0.52 16.09 28.07
N VAL A 275 -0.81 17.28 27.55
CA VAL A 275 -1.50 17.51 26.26
C VAL A 275 -0.77 16.97 25.01
N LEU A 276 0.39 16.36 25.20
CA LEU A 276 1.25 15.86 24.12
C LEU A 276 1.22 14.34 24.03
N ASN A 277 0.43 13.66 24.88
CA ASN A 277 0.48 12.21 25.00
C ASN A 277 -0.34 11.51 23.90
N ASN A 278 -1.40 12.14 23.41
CA ASN A 278 -2.24 11.74 22.28
C ASN A 278 -1.80 12.40 20.96
N ASP A 279 -1.09 13.52 20.98
CA ASP A 279 -0.57 14.19 19.79
C ASP A 279 0.43 13.33 18.97
N ASN A 280 0.37 13.47 17.64
CA ASN A 280 1.35 12.90 16.71
C ASN A 280 2.29 13.97 16.12
N ASP A 281 3.46 13.53 15.66
CA ASP A 281 4.44 14.35 14.95
C ASP A 281 4.87 15.66 15.65
N ILE A 282 4.95 15.58 16.98
CA ILE A 282 5.33 16.67 17.86
C ILE A 282 6.74 17.19 17.51
N PRO A 283 6.89 18.47 17.15
CA PRO A 283 8.15 18.97 16.63
C PRO A 283 9.21 19.15 17.73
N VAL A 284 10.46 18.77 17.45
CA VAL A 284 11.60 19.03 18.36
C VAL A 284 12.18 20.45 18.23
N ILE A 285 11.67 21.21 17.26
CA ILE A 285 11.98 22.64 17.06
C ILE A 285 10.68 23.31 16.62
N GLY A 286 10.14 24.19 17.45
CA GLY A 286 8.81 24.76 17.21
C GLY A 286 8.36 25.75 18.26
N THR A 287 7.05 25.98 18.31
CA THR A 287 6.37 26.76 19.34
C THR A 287 5.16 26.01 19.87
N PHE A 288 4.87 26.20 21.15
CA PHE A 288 3.66 25.73 21.82
C PHE A 288 3.05 26.92 22.55
N THR A 289 1.80 27.24 22.22
CA THR A 289 1.05 28.35 22.81
C THR A 289 -0.34 27.89 23.21
N SER A 290 -0.92 28.49 24.25
CA SER A 290 -2.31 28.26 24.65
C SER A 290 -3.09 29.56 24.81
N THR A 291 -4.42 29.45 24.80
CA THR A 291 -5.32 30.54 25.20
C THR A 291 -5.52 30.57 26.71
N ASP A 292 -6.05 31.69 27.21
CA ASP A 292 -6.58 31.72 28.59
C ASP A 292 -7.91 30.94 28.64
N SER A 293 -8.21 30.28 29.75
CA SER A 293 -9.53 29.68 30.01
C SER A 293 -10.48 30.69 30.67
N ALA A 294 -11.78 30.38 30.72
CA ALA A 294 -12.78 31.29 31.27
C ALA A 294 -12.88 31.21 32.81
N ASN A 295 -12.73 30.00 33.35
CA ASN A 295 -12.98 29.69 34.76
C ASN A 295 -11.74 29.13 35.48
N GLY A 296 -10.53 29.43 34.98
CA GLY A 296 -9.29 29.00 35.60
C GLY A 296 -8.07 29.77 35.11
N VAL A 297 -6.89 29.28 35.49
CA VAL A 297 -5.60 29.80 35.05
C VAL A 297 -4.75 28.68 34.48
N VAL A 298 -4.38 28.81 33.21
CA VAL A 298 -3.44 27.91 32.52
C VAL A 298 -2.02 28.45 32.67
N ALA A 299 -1.10 27.59 33.13
CA ALA A 299 0.31 27.90 33.26
C ALA A 299 1.14 26.95 32.39
N HIS A 300 1.93 27.52 31.47
CA HIS A 300 2.85 26.76 30.62
C HIS A 300 4.20 26.54 31.30
N ASN A 301 4.67 25.30 31.29
CA ASN A 301 5.99 24.91 31.74
C ASN A 301 6.84 24.43 30.55
N ASP A 302 7.75 25.29 30.11
CA ASP A 302 8.65 25.03 28.99
C ASP A 302 9.85 24.13 29.34
N ASN A 303 9.93 23.57 30.55
CA ASN A 303 11.05 22.79 31.07
C ASN A 303 12.47 23.40 30.85
N GLY A 304 12.56 24.71 30.59
CA GLY A 304 13.77 25.42 30.23
C GLY A 304 14.22 25.29 28.75
N THR A 305 13.35 24.85 27.85
CA THR A 305 13.57 24.59 26.42
C THR A 305 12.64 25.43 25.50
N PRO A 306 12.77 26.78 25.43
CA PRO A 306 11.76 27.68 24.84
C PRO A 306 11.46 27.58 23.33
N ASN A 307 12.06 26.65 22.58
CA ASN A 307 11.74 26.41 21.17
C ASN A 307 11.68 24.90 20.87
N ASN A 308 11.43 24.08 21.89
CA ASN A 308 11.28 22.64 21.76
C ASN A 308 10.00 22.26 22.49
N PRO A 309 8.87 22.17 21.79
CA PRO A 309 7.61 21.85 22.45
C PRO A 309 7.54 20.38 22.88
N SER A 310 8.42 19.50 22.40
CA SER A 310 8.40 18.06 22.68
C SER A 310 8.56 17.64 24.15
N ASP A 311 8.84 18.58 25.05
CA ASP A 311 8.95 18.32 26.49
C ASP A 311 8.19 19.35 27.33
N ASP A 312 7.31 20.14 26.72
CA ASP A 312 6.50 21.14 27.40
C ASP A 312 5.28 20.48 28.09
N SER A 313 4.72 21.17 29.09
CA SER A 313 3.52 20.70 29.81
C SER A 313 2.67 21.89 30.23
N MET A 314 1.39 21.64 30.51
CA MET A 314 0.45 22.65 31.00
C MET A 314 -0.01 22.30 32.41
N THR A 315 -0.26 23.32 33.23
CA THR A 315 -0.93 23.16 34.53
C THR A 315 -2.19 24.03 34.53
N TYR A 316 -3.34 23.42 34.79
CA TYR A 316 -4.59 24.13 35.00
C TYR A 316 -4.88 24.31 36.49
N THR A 317 -5.40 25.47 36.87
CA THR A 317 -5.89 25.74 38.23
C THR A 317 -7.28 26.36 38.16
N PRO A 318 -8.34 25.66 38.63
CA PRO A 318 -9.69 26.20 38.65
C PRO A 318 -9.79 27.49 39.47
N ASP A 319 -10.70 28.38 39.07
CA ASP A 319 -11.08 29.52 39.90
C ASP A 319 -11.72 29.02 41.20
N PRO A 320 -11.47 29.68 42.35
CA PRO A 320 -12.03 29.23 43.62
C PRO A 320 -13.56 29.18 43.62
N GLY A 321 -14.13 27.99 43.84
CA GLY A 321 -15.58 27.78 43.84
C GLY A 321 -16.20 27.47 42.49
N PHE A 322 -15.40 27.30 41.44
CA PHE A 322 -15.87 26.85 40.14
C PHE A 322 -16.10 25.32 40.14
N ILE A 323 -17.23 24.92 39.58
CA ILE A 323 -17.67 23.56 39.30
C ILE A 323 -18.31 23.62 37.90
N GLY A 324 -18.15 22.56 37.11
CA GLY A 324 -18.59 22.47 35.72
C GLY A 324 -17.42 22.41 34.74
N SER A 325 -17.72 22.54 33.45
CA SER A 325 -16.74 22.46 32.36
C SER A 325 -16.06 23.81 32.05
N ASP A 326 -14.74 23.80 31.85
CA ASP A 326 -13.93 24.91 31.34
C ASP A 326 -13.11 24.43 30.14
N THR A 327 -12.78 25.34 29.22
CA THR A 327 -12.01 24.97 28.02
C THR A 327 -10.92 25.98 27.73
N PHE A 328 -9.84 25.52 27.10
CA PHE A 328 -8.85 26.35 26.45
C PHE A 328 -8.28 25.62 25.24
N THR A 329 -7.71 26.33 24.26
CA THR A 329 -7.05 25.67 23.13
C THR A 329 -5.54 25.79 23.27
N TYR A 330 -4.81 24.83 22.70
CA TYR A 330 -3.39 24.95 22.45
C TYR A 330 -3.07 24.81 20.96
N THR A 331 -1.94 25.38 20.56
CA THR A 331 -1.43 25.32 19.20
C THR A 331 0.03 24.91 19.23
N LEU A 332 0.34 23.82 18.53
CA LEU A 332 1.68 23.40 18.22
C LEU A 332 2.03 23.89 16.82
N CYS A 333 3.25 24.40 16.64
CA CYS A 333 3.79 24.72 15.33
C CYS A 333 5.22 24.21 15.20
N ASP A 334 5.55 23.66 14.05
CA ASP A 334 6.91 23.29 13.70
C ASP A 334 7.77 24.52 13.29
N GLY A 335 9.03 24.26 12.92
CA GLY A 335 9.95 25.29 12.44
C GLY A 335 9.64 25.84 11.04
N THR A 336 8.69 25.24 10.31
CA THR A 336 8.29 25.62 8.95
C THR A 336 6.89 26.23 8.85
N SER A 337 6.23 26.45 9.99
CA SER A 337 4.87 27.00 10.14
C SER A 337 3.74 26.06 9.77
N ASN A 338 3.98 24.74 9.81
CA ASN A 338 2.94 23.74 9.94
C ASN A 338 2.45 23.79 11.38
N CYS A 339 1.15 24.01 11.59
CA CYS A 339 0.57 24.16 12.91
C CYS A 339 -0.74 23.38 13.00
N SER A 340 -0.96 22.72 14.12
CA SER A 340 -2.27 22.18 14.51
C SER A 340 -2.70 22.76 15.85
N THR A 341 -4.02 22.81 16.07
CA THR A 341 -4.66 23.39 17.25
C THR A 341 -5.70 22.42 17.74
N ALA A 342 -5.64 22.14 19.04
CA ALA A 342 -6.57 21.27 19.73
C ALA A 342 -7.16 21.98 20.96
N THR A 343 -8.30 21.50 21.42
CA THR A 343 -9.04 21.96 22.58
C THR A 343 -8.74 21.08 23.77
N VAL A 344 -8.49 21.69 24.92
CA VAL A 344 -8.47 21.01 26.21
C VAL A 344 -9.78 21.32 26.92
N THR A 345 -10.54 20.28 27.21
CA THR A 345 -11.76 20.35 28.02
C THR A 345 -11.44 19.87 29.44
N ILE A 346 -11.92 20.63 30.43
CA ILE A 346 -11.63 20.40 31.85
C ILE A 346 -12.93 20.32 32.63
N VAL A 347 -13.22 19.17 33.22
CA VAL A 347 -14.28 19.05 34.23
C VAL A 347 -13.74 19.41 35.60
N VAL A 348 -14.39 20.35 36.26
CA VAL A 348 -14.15 20.62 37.68
C VAL A 348 -15.34 20.12 38.47
N SER A 349 -15.15 19.03 39.20
CA SER A 349 -16.20 18.44 40.02
C SER A 349 -15.88 18.58 41.51
N ASN A 350 -16.91 18.54 42.35
CA ASN A 350 -16.77 18.30 43.78
C ASN A 350 -17.42 16.98 44.22
N ALA A 351 -17.87 16.20 43.25
CA ALA A 351 -18.50 14.92 43.45
C ALA A 351 -17.47 13.89 43.89
N LEU A 352 -17.97 12.91 44.63
CA LEU A 352 -17.17 11.75 45.04
C LEU A 352 -17.20 10.67 43.97
N ASP A 353 -18.29 10.60 43.19
CA ASP A 353 -18.48 9.83 41.96
C ASP A 353 -18.30 10.77 40.78
N LEU A 354 -17.56 10.36 39.76
CA LEU A 354 -17.37 11.09 38.51
C LEU A 354 -18.09 10.42 37.34
N ASP A 355 -18.48 9.16 37.48
CA ASP A 355 -19.02 8.28 36.46
C ASP A 355 -20.01 7.36 37.22
N SER A 356 -21.31 7.59 37.01
CA SER A 356 -22.38 7.08 37.86
C SER A 356 -22.95 5.74 37.39
N ASP A 357 -22.95 5.46 36.08
CA ASP A 357 -23.30 4.18 35.45
C ASP A 357 -22.08 3.26 35.24
N GLY A 358 -20.87 3.82 35.20
CA GLY A 358 -19.61 3.08 35.11
C GLY A 358 -19.18 2.79 33.68
N ASP A 359 -19.74 3.48 32.69
CA ASP A 359 -19.51 3.25 31.26
C ASP A 359 -18.12 3.77 30.83
N GLY A 360 -17.50 4.63 31.64
CA GLY A 360 -16.19 5.22 31.40
C GLY A 360 -16.23 6.65 30.88
N ILE A 361 -17.40 7.14 30.47
CA ILE A 361 -17.69 8.55 30.25
C ILE A 361 -17.91 9.18 31.64
N VAL A 362 -17.72 10.49 31.76
CA VAL A 362 -17.76 11.20 33.06
C VAL A 362 -19.02 12.03 33.09
N ASP A 363 -19.86 11.90 34.12
CA ASP A 363 -21.24 12.45 34.21
C ASP A 363 -21.45 13.87 33.62
N VAL A 364 -20.46 14.75 33.74
CA VAL A 364 -20.51 16.13 33.22
C VAL A 364 -20.44 16.19 31.68
N PHE A 365 -20.00 15.13 31.02
CA PHE A 365 -19.95 15.03 29.56
C PHE A 365 -21.29 14.63 29.00
N GLU A 366 -21.95 13.64 29.60
CA GLU A 366 -23.29 13.24 29.21
C GLU A 366 -24.32 14.33 29.54
N ASP A 367 -24.02 15.20 30.52
CA ASP A 367 -24.76 16.45 30.68
C ASP A 367 -24.29 17.54 29.72
N LEU A 368 -25.10 17.81 28.67
CA LEU A 368 -24.92 18.93 27.74
C LEU A 368 -25.00 20.34 28.41
N ASP A 369 -25.18 20.43 29.73
CA ASP A 369 -25.23 21.65 30.55
C ASP A 369 -26.19 22.70 29.96
N LEU A 370 -27.37 22.23 29.51
CA LEU A 370 -28.36 23.08 28.85
C LEU A 370 -28.89 24.20 29.77
N ASP A 371 -28.76 24.03 31.08
CA ASP A 371 -29.18 24.98 32.10
C ASP A 371 -28.06 25.93 32.60
N GLY A 372 -26.80 25.58 32.32
CA GLY A 372 -25.60 26.38 32.56
C GLY A 372 -25.17 26.42 34.02
N ASP A 373 -25.47 25.39 34.81
CA ASP A 373 -25.07 25.26 36.20
C ASP A 373 -23.94 24.25 36.47
N GLY A 374 -23.59 23.42 35.47
CA GLY A 374 -22.47 22.49 35.49
C GLY A 374 -22.60 21.39 36.55
N ASP A 375 -23.83 21.04 36.92
CA ASP A 375 -24.18 19.95 37.83
C ASP A 375 -25.10 18.95 37.09
N PRO A 376 -24.57 17.77 36.70
CA PRO A 376 -25.33 16.78 35.92
C PRO A 376 -26.57 16.25 36.65
N SER A 377 -26.66 16.46 37.97
CA SER A 377 -27.83 16.05 38.75
C SER A 377 -29.02 17.03 38.68
N THR A 378 -28.87 18.17 37.99
CA THR A 378 -29.88 19.23 37.92
C THR A 378 -30.33 19.53 36.49
N ASP A 379 -31.59 19.16 36.19
CA ASP A 379 -32.14 19.27 34.82
C ASP A 379 -31.29 18.50 33.79
N PRO A 380 -30.99 17.21 34.07
CA PRO A 380 -30.08 16.42 33.24
C PRO A 380 -30.58 16.30 31.81
N THR A 381 -29.62 16.05 30.91
CA THR A 381 -29.91 15.61 29.54
C THR A 381 -30.47 14.17 29.56
N ASP A 382 -31.36 13.91 28.61
CA ASP A 382 -32.17 12.69 28.41
C ASP A 382 -32.42 12.69 26.90
N SER A 383 -31.45 12.15 26.15
CA SER A 383 -31.28 12.33 24.71
C SER A 383 -32.32 11.54 23.92
N ASP A 384 -32.54 10.28 24.27
CA ASP A 384 -33.55 9.41 23.68
C ASP A 384 -34.99 9.65 24.21
N GLY A 385 -35.14 10.33 25.36
CA GLY A 385 -36.42 10.62 25.99
C GLY A 385 -37.08 9.44 26.71
N ASP A 386 -36.32 8.41 27.10
CA ASP A 386 -36.83 7.23 27.79
C ASP A 386 -37.14 7.51 29.29
N GLY A 387 -36.52 8.57 29.83
CA GLY A 387 -36.68 9.09 31.19
C GLY A 387 -35.65 8.60 32.22
N ILE A 388 -34.64 7.88 31.78
CA ILE A 388 -33.29 7.80 32.35
C ILE A 388 -32.54 9.05 31.84
N ALA A 389 -31.46 9.42 32.48
CA ALA A 389 -30.67 10.59 32.10
C ALA A 389 -29.34 10.07 31.59
N ASP A 390 -28.78 10.70 30.56
CA ASP A 390 -27.60 10.20 29.84
C ASP A 390 -26.49 9.73 30.81
N TYR A 391 -26.17 10.51 31.86
CA TYR A 391 -25.17 10.13 32.91
C TYR A 391 -25.52 8.92 33.82
N LEU A 392 -26.62 8.24 33.52
CA LEU A 392 -27.12 7.04 34.20
C LEU A 392 -27.62 5.99 33.19
N ASP A 393 -27.41 6.25 31.91
CA ASP A 393 -27.89 5.49 30.76
C ASP A 393 -26.66 4.91 30.06
N ILE A 394 -26.67 3.62 29.75
CA ILE A 394 -25.56 2.98 29.05
C ILE A 394 -25.79 2.88 27.54
N ASP A 395 -26.91 3.40 27.02
CA ASP A 395 -27.34 3.41 25.59
C ASP A 395 -28.18 4.69 25.36
N SER A 396 -27.51 5.84 25.39
CA SER A 396 -28.12 7.18 25.53
C SER A 396 -28.98 7.64 24.33
N ASP A 397 -28.79 7.04 23.16
CA ASP A 397 -29.60 7.26 21.95
C ASP A 397 -30.51 6.07 21.57
N ASN A 398 -30.38 4.95 22.29
CA ASN A 398 -31.26 3.79 22.24
C ASN A 398 -31.16 3.03 20.91
N ASP A 399 -29.96 3.01 20.33
CA ASP A 399 -29.66 2.36 19.07
C ASP A 399 -29.32 0.85 19.27
N GLY A 400 -28.92 0.48 20.49
CA GLY A 400 -28.60 -0.87 20.93
C GLY A 400 -27.10 -1.19 21.06
N ILE A 401 -26.24 -0.20 20.82
CA ILE A 401 -24.81 -0.20 21.10
C ILE A 401 -24.59 0.53 22.43
N PRO A 402 -23.77 -0.01 23.36
CA PRO A 402 -23.52 0.70 24.60
C PRO A 402 -22.59 1.92 24.44
N ASP A 403 -22.83 2.99 25.19
CA ASP A 403 -22.08 4.26 25.16
C ASP A 403 -20.57 4.05 25.33
N ASN A 404 -20.16 3.11 26.19
CA ASN A 404 -18.77 2.71 26.39
C ASN A 404 -18.10 2.18 25.11
N VAL A 405 -18.86 1.50 24.25
CA VAL A 405 -18.39 0.96 22.96
C VAL A 405 -18.21 2.08 21.95
N GLU A 406 -19.18 2.98 21.85
CA GLU A 406 -19.21 4.06 20.85
C GLU A 406 -18.24 5.19 21.20
N ALA A 407 -18.06 5.47 22.49
CA ALA A 407 -17.10 6.46 22.97
C ALA A 407 -15.62 6.11 22.67
N GLN A 408 -15.34 4.99 21.98
CA GLN A 408 -14.00 4.51 21.67
C GLN A 408 -13.87 4.10 20.20
N THR A 409 -12.68 4.30 19.62
CA THR A 409 -12.39 3.82 18.26
C THR A 409 -12.33 2.30 18.20
N THR A 410 -12.65 1.71 17.05
CA THR A 410 -12.68 0.25 16.86
C THR A 410 -11.31 -0.40 17.13
N GLU A 411 -10.21 0.16 16.62
CA GLU A 411 -8.86 -0.36 16.88
C GLU A 411 -8.40 -0.08 18.34
N GLY A 412 -8.88 1.00 18.93
CA GLY A 412 -8.47 1.51 20.24
C GLY A 412 -9.23 0.93 21.43
N TYR A 413 -10.29 0.16 21.20
CA TYR A 413 -11.24 -0.29 22.20
C TYR A 413 -10.60 -0.94 23.43
N VAL A 414 -11.00 -0.46 24.61
CA VAL A 414 -10.59 -0.95 25.92
C VAL A 414 -11.83 -1.40 26.69
N SER A 415 -11.90 -2.69 27.01
CA SER A 415 -12.93 -3.23 27.89
C SER A 415 -12.75 -2.77 29.36
N PRO A 416 -13.82 -2.54 30.13
CA PRO A 416 -13.76 -2.16 31.54
C PRO A 416 -13.13 -3.28 32.38
N SER A 417 -12.35 -2.91 33.39
CA SER A 417 -11.65 -3.89 34.24
C SER A 417 -12.46 -4.36 35.45
N LEU A 418 -13.57 -3.68 35.73
CA LEU A 418 -14.41 -3.76 36.92
C LEU A 418 -13.64 -3.45 38.21
N VAL A 419 -12.64 -2.58 38.11
CA VAL A 419 -11.77 -2.17 39.22
C VAL A 419 -11.74 -0.66 39.29
N ASP A 420 -12.38 -0.11 40.32
CA ASP A 420 -12.16 1.26 40.77
C ASP A 420 -11.41 1.24 42.11
N ALA A 421 -10.10 1.50 42.06
CA ALA A 421 -9.25 1.46 43.25
C ALA A 421 -9.40 2.70 44.14
N ASN A 422 -9.82 3.81 43.54
CA ASN A 422 -9.77 5.12 44.15
C ASN A 422 -11.17 5.59 44.66
N ALA A 423 -12.21 4.85 44.29
CA ALA A 423 -13.61 5.01 44.63
C ALA A 423 -14.22 6.30 44.07
N ASN A 424 -13.89 6.65 42.82
CA ASN A 424 -14.42 7.80 42.09
C ASN A 424 -15.45 7.43 41.01
N GLY A 425 -15.93 6.19 40.94
CA GLY A 425 -16.93 5.76 39.96
C GLY A 425 -16.28 5.21 38.70
N LEU A 426 -15.27 5.92 38.20
CA LEU A 426 -14.56 5.60 36.98
C LEU A 426 -13.69 4.32 37.11
N ASP A 427 -13.75 3.45 36.11
CA ASP A 427 -12.93 2.24 36.06
C ASP A 427 -11.43 2.56 35.85
N ASP A 428 -10.54 1.90 36.60
CA ASP A 428 -9.07 2.04 36.50
C ASP A 428 -8.55 1.76 35.06
N ALA A 429 -9.32 1.07 34.20
CA ALA A 429 -9.00 0.87 32.78
C ALA A 429 -8.93 2.19 32.00
N TYR A 430 -9.79 3.15 32.34
CA TYR A 430 -9.93 4.45 31.68
C TYR A 430 -9.10 5.56 32.36
N GLU A 431 -8.47 5.24 33.50
CA GLU A 431 -7.59 6.15 34.24
C GLU A 431 -6.11 6.11 33.80
N VAL A 432 -5.82 5.50 32.64
CA VAL A 432 -4.46 5.33 32.13
C VAL A 432 -4.06 6.58 31.33
N ASN A 433 -3.54 7.59 32.03
CA ASN A 433 -3.08 8.90 31.52
C ASN A 433 -4.19 9.93 31.22
N SER A 434 -5.46 9.53 31.30
CA SER A 434 -6.66 10.40 31.29
C SER A 434 -7.48 10.16 32.58
N LEU A 435 -8.59 10.86 32.75
CA LEU A 435 -9.62 10.61 33.76
C LEU A 435 -10.97 10.38 33.05
N GLY A 436 -11.05 9.32 32.24
CA GLY A 436 -12.24 8.91 31.50
C GLY A 436 -11.95 8.61 30.03
N LEU A 437 -12.95 8.04 29.36
CA LEU A 437 -13.04 7.97 27.92
C LEU A 437 -13.22 9.36 27.33
N PHE A 438 -12.75 9.53 26.10
CA PHE A 438 -13.03 10.70 25.30
C PHE A 438 -13.92 10.25 24.16
N PRO A 439 -15.22 10.59 24.20
CA PRO A 439 -16.16 10.16 23.18
C PRO A 439 -15.66 10.50 21.78
N VAL A 440 -15.71 9.50 20.89
CA VAL A 440 -15.39 9.67 19.47
C VAL A 440 -16.52 10.48 18.82
N ASP A 441 -16.16 11.22 17.77
CA ASP A 441 -17.05 11.95 16.86
C ASP A 441 -16.51 11.61 15.46
N SER A 442 -17.07 10.54 14.89
CA SER A 442 -16.53 9.85 13.72
C SER A 442 -16.66 10.68 12.44
N ASP A 443 -17.76 11.42 12.31
CA ASP A 443 -18.03 12.25 11.13
C ASP A 443 -17.61 13.73 11.28
N GLY A 444 -17.32 14.17 12.51
CA GLY A 444 -16.86 15.51 12.87
C GLY A 444 -17.98 16.56 12.92
N ASP A 445 -19.24 16.18 13.14
CA ASP A 445 -20.36 17.11 13.20
C ASP A 445 -20.54 17.80 14.58
N SER A 446 -19.73 17.39 15.57
CA SER A 446 -19.75 17.81 16.97
C SER A 446 -20.83 17.16 17.85
N LEU A 447 -21.45 16.08 17.39
CA LEU A 447 -22.19 15.12 18.20
C LEU A 447 -21.30 13.89 18.40
N PRO A 448 -21.04 13.45 19.63
CA PRO A 448 -20.30 12.21 19.85
C PRO A 448 -21.10 10.98 19.40
N ASP A 449 -20.40 9.92 18.98
CA ASP A 449 -20.97 8.68 18.45
C ASP A 449 -22.09 8.12 19.37
N TYR A 450 -21.88 8.03 20.70
CA TYR A 450 -22.89 7.52 21.67
C TYR A 450 -24.21 8.33 21.77
N LEU A 451 -24.32 9.43 21.03
CA LEU A 451 -25.52 10.26 20.93
C LEU A 451 -25.98 10.47 19.48
N ASP A 452 -25.29 9.89 18.51
CA ASP A 452 -25.53 10.08 17.09
C ASP A 452 -26.24 8.87 16.49
N ASP A 453 -27.42 9.10 15.87
CA ASP A 453 -28.22 8.03 15.27
C ASP A 453 -27.57 7.43 13.98
N ASP A 454 -26.48 8.02 13.49
CA ASP A 454 -25.81 7.82 12.18
C ASP A 454 -24.34 8.31 12.27
N SER A 455 -23.49 7.56 13.00
CA SER A 455 -22.14 7.98 13.44
C SER A 455 -21.16 8.35 12.32
N ASP A 456 -21.33 7.82 11.11
CA ASP A 456 -20.50 8.16 9.95
C ASP A 456 -21.19 9.05 8.89
N ASN A 457 -22.47 9.36 9.14
CA ASN A 457 -23.32 10.22 8.35
C ASN A 457 -23.53 9.76 6.90
N ASP A 458 -23.54 8.45 6.68
CA ASP A 458 -23.77 7.85 5.38
C ASP A 458 -25.28 7.70 5.02
N ASN A 459 -26.17 7.93 6.01
CA ASN A 459 -27.64 7.79 5.99
C ASN A 459 -28.19 6.36 6.11
N VAL A 460 -27.39 5.40 6.54
CA VAL A 460 -27.85 4.18 7.18
C VAL A 460 -27.76 4.40 8.70
N PRO A 461 -28.82 4.12 9.48
CA PRO A 461 -28.75 4.30 10.93
C PRO A 461 -27.92 3.21 11.62
N ASP A 462 -27.21 3.58 12.68
CA ASP A 462 -26.34 2.71 13.48
C ASP A 462 -27.10 1.48 14.02
N ALA A 463 -28.32 1.68 14.51
CA ALA A 463 -29.24 0.63 14.95
C ALA A 463 -29.55 -0.43 13.86
N ILE A 464 -29.31 -0.14 12.57
CA ILE A 464 -29.39 -1.11 11.46
C ILE A 464 -28.03 -1.77 11.26
N GLU A 465 -26.97 -0.99 11.13
CA GLU A 465 -25.63 -1.47 10.76
C GLU A 465 -25.00 -2.33 11.84
N ALA A 466 -25.10 -1.91 13.10
CA ALA A 466 -24.62 -2.69 14.24
C ALA A 466 -25.40 -3.99 14.47
N HIS A 467 -26.55 -4.17 13.83
CA HIS A 467 -27.48 -5.26 14.13
C HIS A 467 -27.99 -6.06 12.93
N ASP A 468 -27.54 -5.80 11.70
CA ASP A 468 -27.88 -6.61 10.52
C ASP A 468 -26.84 -7.70 10.23
N PHE A 469 -26.73 -8.68 11.13
CA PHE A 469 -25.81 -9.82 10.95
C PHE A 469 -26.13 -10.72 9.75
N ASN A 470 -27.29 -10.53 9.12
CA ASN A 470 -27.77 -11.37 8.04
C ASN A 470 -27.70 -10.67 6.66
N HIS A 471 -27.37 -9.38 6.66
CA HIS A 471 -27.16 -8.48 5.54
C HIS A 471 -28.41 -8.43 4.64
N ASP A 472 -29.60 -8.31 5.24
CA ASP A 472 -30.88 -8.15 4.51
C ASP A 472 -31.48 -6.74 4.57
N GLY A 473 -30.70 -5.77 5.05
CA GLY A 473 -31.05 -4.36 5.22
C GLY A 473 -32.02 -4.12 6.37
N ILE A 474 -32.09 -5.06 7.32
CA ILE A 474 -33.03 -5.02 8.42
C ILE A 474 -32.33 -5.51 9.69
N ALA A 475 -32.29 -4.65 10.71
CA ALA A 475 -31.80 -5.01 12.04
C ALA A 475 -32.43 -6.32 12.56
N ASP A 476 -31.59 -7.27 12.98
CA ASP A 476 -32.02 -8.55 13.56
C ASP A 476 -32.65 -8.37 14.96
N VAL A 477 -32.26 -7.32 15.65
CA VAL A 477 -32.71 -6.92 17.00
C VAL A 477 -33.30 -5.52 16.93
N VAL A 478 -34.37 -5.26 17.68
CA VAL A 478 -35.03 -3.95 17.75
C VAL A 478 -35.63 -3.75 19.14
N LEU A 479 -35.67 -2.48 19.58
CA LEU A 479 -36.27 -2.05 20.84
C LEU A 479 -37.64 -2.68 21.12
N ILE A 480 -37.82 -3.21 22.33
CA ILE A 480 -39.13 -3.70 22.82
C ILE A 480 -39.78 -2.81 23.88
N GLY A 481 -39.08 -1.76 24.34
CA GLY A 481 -39.50 -0.78 25.34
C GLY A 481 -39.58 -1.39 26.75
N SER A 482 -38.61 -2.24 27.09
CA SER A 482 -38.53 -2.95 28.35
C SER A 482 -37.10 -2.93 28.83
N ASP A 483 -36.84 -2.27 29.94
CA ASP A 483 -35.57 -2.32 30.66
C ASP A 483 -35.86 -2.85 32.09
N LYS A 484 -35.12 -3.88 32.53
CA LYS A 484 -35.36 -4.54 33.84
C LYS A 484 -34.41 -4.08 34.95
N ASP A 485 -33.26 -3.58 34.57
CA ASP A 485 -32.12 -3.19 35.39
C ASP A 485 -32.26 -1.76 35.86
N ASN A 486 -32.84 -0.96 34.97
CA ASN A 486 -32.79 0.49 34.95
C ASN A 486 -31.38 1.02 34.76
N ASP A 487 -30.66 0.46 33.79
CA ASP A 487 -29.37 0.92 33.28
C ASP A 487 -29.45 1.60 31.90
N GLY A 488 -30.61 1.56 31.21
CA GLY A 488 -30.81 2.30 29.96
C GLY A 488 -30.98 1.42 28.73
N LEU A 489 -30.15 0.38 28.64
CA LEU A 489 -30.18 -0.60 27.55
C LEU A 489 -31.48 -1.43 27.53
N ASP A 490 -32.13 -1.54 26.36
CA ASP A 490 -33.35 -2.32 26.23
C ASP A 490 -33.10 -3.83 26.35
N ASP A 491 -34.01 -4.54 27.03
CA ASP A 491 -34.07 -6.01 27.19
C ASP A 491 -33.94 -6.78 25.84
N SER A 492 -34.14 -6.14 24.69
CA SER A 492 -33.88 -6.74 23.37
C SER A 492 -32.41 -6.92 23.03
N PHE A 493 -31.56 -5.99 23.46
CA PHE A 493 -30.13 -5.95 23.17
C PHE A 493 -29.32 -6.71 24.22
N GLU A 494 -29.86 -6.78 25.43
CA GLU A 494 -29.38 -7.60 26.55
C GLU A 494 -29.11 -9.08 26.21
N GLY A 495 -27.98 -9.59 26.73
CA GLY A 495 -27.46 -10.93 26.49
C GLY A 495 -28.17 -12.08 27.22
N GLU A 496 -27.39 -13.07 27.70
CA GLU A 496 -27.98 -14.20 28.44
C GLU A 496 -28.47 -13.80 29.85
N ILE A 497 -27.90 -12.73 30.38
CA ILE A 497 -28.26 -12.09 31.65
C ILE A 497 -28.95 -10.76 31.24
N VAL A 498 -29.95 -10.36 32.02
CA VAL A 498 -30.83 -9.20 31.73
C VAL A 498 -31.10 -8.44 33.03
N ILE A 499 -30.17 -8.61 33.98
CA ILE A 499 -30.11 -8.02 35.32
C ILE A 499 -28.65 -8.17 35.75
N ASP A 500 -27.80 -7.23 35.35
CA ASP A 500 -26.42 -7.14 35.81
C ASP A 500 -25.93 -5.70 35.99
N ILE A 501 -24.66 -5.44 35.67
CA ILE A 501 -23.94 -4.18 35.87
C ILE A 501 -22.83 -4.04 34.81
N ASP A 502 -22.91 -4.86 33.75
CA ASP A 502 -21.91 -4.96 32.71
C ASP A 502 -22.23 -3.91 31.65
N VAL A 503 -21.52 -2.79 31.67
CA VAL A 503 -21.76 -1.63 30.80
C VAL A 503 -21.52 -1.92 29.31
N ASN A 504 -21.01 -3.10 28.97
CA ASN A 504 -20.85 -3.57 27.59
C ASN A 504 -21.86 -4.65 27.19
N ASP A 505 -22.61 -5.18 28.16
CA ASP A 505 -23.37 -6.43 28.07
C ASP A 505 -22.65 -7.54 27.26
N SER A 506 -23.03 -7.73 25.99
CA SER A 506 -22.53 -8.81 25.14
C SER A 506 -21.48 -8.38 24.12
N ILE A 507 -21.10 -7.10 24.09
CA ILE A 507 -20.16 -6.47 23.15
C ILE A 507 -18.81 -6.24 23.87
N ASP A 508 -18.08 -7.33 24.11
CA ASP A 508 -16.77 -7.31 24.79
C ASP A 508 -15.59 -7.18 23.80
N ASP A 509 -15.82 -7.49 22.51
CA ASP A 509 -14.87 -7.44 21.41
C ASP A 509 -15.61 -6.93 20.17
N PRO A 510 -15.84 -5.60 20.04
CA PRO A 510 -16.69 -5.01 19.02
C PRO A 510 -16.40 -5.52 17.61
N LEU A 511 -15.12 -5.62 17.22
CA LEU A 511 -14.66 -6.14 15.92
C LEU A 511 -15.12 -7.58 15.59
N HIS A 512 -15.51 -8.36 16.61
CA HIS A 512 -16.01 -9.72 16.44
C HIS A 512 -17.49 -9.89 16.83
N ASP A 513 -18.01 -8.99 17.64
CA ASP A 513 -19.36 -9.05 18.20
C ASP A 513 -20.37 -8.23 17.37
N LEU A 514 -19.93 -7.22 16.62
CA LEU A 514 -20.72 -6.38 15.71
C LEU A 514 -20.40 -6.67 14.21
N PRO A 515 -21.29 -6.28 13.28
CA PRO A 515 -21.05 -6.36 11.83
C PRO A 515 -19.83 -5.56 11.35
N ASN A 516 -19.13 -6.15 10.38
CA ASN A 516 -17.96 -5.60 9.68
C ASN A 516 -17.89 -6.36 8.32
N THR A 517 -18.42 -5.73 7.28
CA THR A 517 -18.78 -6.37 6.02
C THR A 517 -17.59 -6.65 5.13
N ASP A 518 -16.64 -5.72 5.03
CA ASP A 518 -15.41 -5.87 4.24
C ASP A 518 -14.26 -6.58 5.00
N GLY A 519 -14.35 -6.65 6.33
CA GLY A 519 -13.37 -7.24 7.22
C GLY A 519 -12.17 -6.35 7.50
N ASP A 520 -12.29 -5.04 7.39
CA ASP A 520 -11.24 -4.07 7.67
C ASP A 520 -11.10 -3.77 9.18
N ASN A 521 -10.59 -2.59 9.56
CA ASN A 521 -10.38 -2.23 10.96
C ASN A 521 -11.47 -1.32 11.55
N GLU A 522 -12.52 -0.99 10.80
CA GLU A 522 -13.68 -0.22 11.24
C GLU A 522 -14.93 -1.11 11.28
N LEU A 523 -15.97 -0.68 11.99
CA LEU A 523 -17.26 -1.39 12.06
C LEU A 523 -18.25 -0.71 11.10
N ASP A 524 -19.23 -1.46 10.60
CA ASP A 524 -20.16 -0.96 9.57
C ASP A 524 -20.81 0.38 10.00
N TYR A 525 -21.29 0.51 11.24
CA TYR A 525 -21.91 1.77 11.75
C TYR A 525 -20.97 3.00 11.79
N ARG A 526 -19.67 2.81 11.52
CA ARG A 526 -18.68 3.89 11.43
C ARG A 526 -17.92 3.90 10.09
N ASP A 527 -18.26 3.01 9.17
CA ASP A 527 -17.56 2.86 7.90
C ASP A 527 -18.40 3.36 6.72
N THR A 528 -18.03 4.55 6.26
CA THR A 528 -18.67 5.20 5.10
C THR A 528 -18.63 4.39 3.78
N ASN A 529 -17.93 3.25 3.74
CA ASN A 529 -17.77 2.35 2.61
C ASN A 529 -17.67 0.86 3.03
N ASP A 530 -18.70 0.38 3.73
CA ASP A 530 -18.94 -0.98 4.25
C ASP A 530 -18.43 -2.19 3.43
N ASP A 531 -18.44 -2.13 2.10
CA ASP A 531 -18.15 -3.28 1.22
C ASP A 531 -16.81 -3.18 0.47
N ASP A 532 -16.04 -2.11 0.70
CA ASP A 532 -14.77 -1.75 0.06
C ASP A 532 -14.79 -1.85 -1.48
N ASP A 533 -15.88 -1.41 -2.11
CA ASP A 533 -16.03 -1.47 -3.56
C ASP A 533 -15.57 -0.19 -4.30
N ALA A 534 -15.18 0.83 -3.52
CA ALA A 534 -14.79 2.18 -3.93
C ALA A 534 -15.95 3.10 -4.37
N ILE A 535 -17.19 2.75 -4.04
CA ILE A 535 -18.37 3.61 -4.04
C ILE A 535 -18.82 3.75 -2.59
N MET A 536 -18.75 4.96 -2.05
CA MET A 536 -19.21 5.23 -0.67
C MET A 536 -20.70 4.86 -0.53
N THR A 537 -21.11 4.35 0.64
CA THR A 537 -22.50 3.99 0.95
C THR A 537 -23.47 5.12 0.61
N ILE A 538 -23.13 6.36 0.97
CA ILE A 538 -23.94 7.57 0.69
C ILE A 538 -24.21 7.81 -0.82
N ASP A 539 -23.41 7.25 -1.73
CA ASP A 539 -23.58 7.34 -3.18
C ASP A 539 -24.42 6.19 -3.77
N GLU A 540 -24.93 5.28 -2.93
CA GLU A 540 -25.61 4.04 -3.33
C GLU A 540 -27.15 4.06 -3.23
N ASP A 541 -27.77 5.22 -2.96
CA ASP A 541 -29.23 5.44 -3.07
C ASP A 541 -29.68 5.44 -4.55
N MET A 542 -29.78 4.25 -5.12
CA MET A 542 -30.12 4.00 -6.52
C MET A 542 -31.50 4.55 -6.88
N ASN A 543 -32.43 4.54 -5.94
CA ASN A 543 -33.82 4.92 -6.19
C ASN A 543 -34.12 6.40 -5.87
N GLY A 544 -33.26 7.05 -5.08
CA GLY A 544 -33.32 8.47 -4.71
C GLY A 544 -34.32 8.77 -3.59
N ASP A 545 -34.61 7.81 -2.70
CA ASP A 545 -35.55 7.98 -1.59
C ASP A 545 -34.91 8.17 -0.21
N GLY A 546 -33.57 8.06 -0.13
CA GLY A 546 -32.78 8.23 1.08
C GLY A 546 -32.94 7.08 2.08
N ASP A 547 -33.31 5.88 1.61
CA ASP A 547 -33.36 4.65 2.41
C ASP A 547 -32.47 3.60 1.73
N TYR A 548 -31.19 3.66 2.07
CA TYR A 548 -30.10 2.86 1.50
C TYR A 548 -30.24 1.38 1.85
N SER A 549 -30.74 1.10 3.07
CA SER A 549 -31.04 -0.25 3.57
C SER A 549 -31.99 -1.07 2.69
N ASN A 550 -32.76 -0.44 1.80
CA ASN A 550 -33.73 -1.14 0.96
C ASN A 550 -33.32 -1.29 -0.52
N ASP A 551 -32.22 -0.69 -0.92
CA ASP A 551 -31.80 -0.61 -2.32
C ASP A 551 -31.05 -1.88 -2.73
N ASP A 552 -31.79 -2.83 -3.28
CA ASP A 552 -31.25 -4.10 -3.83
C ASP A 552 -31.52 -4.15 -5.34
N ASN A 553 -30.57 -3.63 -6.13
CA ASN A 553 -30.72 -3.46 -7.56
C ASN A 553 -30.72 -4.79 -8.31
N ASN A 554 -30.05 -5.81 -7.78
CA ASN A 554 -29.91 -7.11 -8.43
C ASN A 554 -30.98 -8.14 -7.96
N ASN A 555 -31.75 -7.80 -6.93
CA ASN A 555 -32.78 -8.58 -6.27
C ASN A 555 -32.29 -9.90 -5.65
N ASN A 556 -31.10 -9.91 -5.05
CA ASN A 556 -30.56 -11.07 -4.33
C ASN A 556 -30.94 -11.09 -2.84
N GLY A 557 -31.49 -9.99 -2.31
CA GLY A 557 -31.87 -9.79 -0.91
C GLY A 557 -30.77 -9.21 -0.03
N ILE A 558 -29.68 -8.72 -0.60
CA ILE A 558 -28.64 -7.94 0.08
C ILE A 558 -28.74 -6.52 -0.47
N PRO A 559 -28.77 -5.48 0.39
CA PRO A 559 -28.68 -4.09 -0.05
C PRO A 559 -27.36 -3.82 -0.80
N ASP A 560 -27.40 -2.87 -1.72
CA ASP A 560 -26.27 -2.50 -2.57
C ASP A 560 -25.06 -2.10 -1.67
N TYR A 561 -25.22 -1.31 -0.60
CA TYR A 561 -24.11 -0.90 0.30
C TYR A 561 -23.39 -2.03 1.05
N LEU A 562 -24.02 -3.21 1.16
CA LEU A 562 -23.42 -4.40 1.79
C LEU A 562 -22.89 -5.42 0.78
N GLU A 563 -22.90 -5.10 -0.53
CA GLU A 563 -22.35 -5.97 -1.56
C GLU A 563 -21.60 -5.25 -2.68
N PRO A 564 -20.40 -5.75 -3.07
CA PRO A 564 -19.62 -5.11 -4.13
C PRO A 564 -20.39 -4.92 -5.45
N ASN A 565 -20.74 -3.66 -5.74
CA ASN A 565 -21.49 -3.19 -6.90
C ASN A 565 -20.62 -2.89 -8.13
N VAL A 566 -19.29 -2.93 -7.97
CA VAL A 566 -18.31 -2.74 -9.05
C VAL A 566 -18.59 -3.71 -10.21
N PRO A 567 -18.64 -3.21 -11.47
CA PRO A 567 -18.94 -4.06 -12.60
C PRO A 567 -17.89 -5.19 -12.76
N GLU A 568 -18.36 -6.44 -12.62
CA GLU A 568 -17.66 -7.70 -12.93
C GLU A 568 -16.46 -7.49 -13.88
N GLU A 569 -15.23 -7.83 -13.44
CA GLU A 569 -14.12 -8.05 -14.39
C GLU A 569 -14.57 -9.07 -15.45
N LYS A 570 -14.87 -8.58 -16.66
CA LYS A 570 -15.41 -9.46 -17.72
C LYS A 570 -14.44 -10.59 -17.98
N VAL A 571 -14.95 -11.82 -17.93
CA VAL A 571 -14.17 -13.01 -18.32
C VAL A 571 -13.70 -12.88 -19.78
N GLU A 572 -12.43 -12.54 -19.97
CA GLU A 572 -11.82 -12.34 -21.28
C GLU A 572 -10.84 -13.46 -21.61
N VAL A 573 -11.06 -14.13 -22.75
CA VAL A 573 -10.15 -15.17 -23.25
C VAL A 573 -9.15 -14.55 -24.23
N PHE A 574 -7.88 -14.46 -23.80
CA PHE A 574 -6.79 -14.05 -24.68
C PHE A 574 -6.62 -15.08 -25.81
N ASN A 575 -6.94 -14.69 -27.04
CA ASN A 575 -7.06 -15.61 -28.16
C ASN A 575 -5.72 -16.02 -28.81
N VAL A 576 -4.59 -15.69 -28.19
CA VAL A 576 -3.24 -16.04 -28.65
C VAL A 576 -2.56 -16.94 -27.62
N LEU A 577 -1.97 -18.02 -28.10
CA LEU A 577 -1.18 -18.96 -27.31
C LEU A 577 0.17 -19.18 -28.00
N THR A 578 1.27 -18.91 -27.32
CA THR A 578 2.65 -19.10 -27.81
C THR A 578 3.42 -20.06 -26.91
N PRO A 579 3.16 -21.39 -26.94
CA PRO A 579 3.86 -22.34 -26.08
C PRO A 579 5.30 -22.57 -26.57
N ASN A 580 6.20 -21.67 -26.18
CA ASN A 580 7.62 -21.61 -26.55
C ASN A 580 8.55 -21.65 -25.31
N GLY A 581 7.99 -21.55 -24.09
CA GLY A 581 8.69 -21.63 -22.82
C GLY A 581 9.30 -20.32 -22.34
N ASP A 582 8.82 -19.17 -22.82
CA ASP A 582 9.28 -17.82 -22.43
C ASP A 582 8.47 -17.18 -21.28
N GLY A 583 7.42 -17.85 -20.79
CA GLY A 583 6.54 -17.38 -19.73
C GLY A 583 5.41 -16.46 -20.20
N VAL A 584 5.42 -16.00 -21.45
CA VAL A 584 4.43 -15.07 -22.02
C VAL A 584 3.49 -15.83 -22.95
N HIS A 585 2.20 -15.89 -22.59
CA HIS A 585 1.16 -16.64 -23.32
C HIS A 585 1.52 -18.11 -23.61
N ASP A 586 2.38 -18.72 -22.79
CA ASP A 586 2.73 -20.14 -22.86
C ASP A 586 1.55 -21.05 -22.56
N VAL A 587 0.65 -20.55 -21.73
CA VAL A 587 -0.64 -21.12 -21.36
C VAL A 587 -1.77 -20.19 -21.79
N LEU A 588 -2.95 -20.74 -22.01
CA LEU A 588 -4.11 -19.94 -22.38
C LEU A 588 -4.52 -19.10 -21.16
N VAL A 589 -4.37 -17.79 -21.27
CA VAL A 589 -4.78 -16.83 -20.24
C VAL A 589 -6.25 -16.50 -20.44
N ILE A 590 -7.00 -16.52 -19.34
CA ILE A 590 -8.39 -16.11 -19.29
C ILE A 590 -8.51 -15.17 -18.10
N GLY A 591 -8.59 -13.86 -18.36
CA GLY A 591 -8.76 -12.83 -17.33
C GLY A 591 -10.16 -12.91 -16.71
N GLY A 592 -10.31 -12.48 -15.46
CA GLY A 592 -11.56 -12.53 -14.68
C GLY A 592 -12.03 -13.94 -14.30
N LEU A 593 -11.39 -15.03 -14.76
CA LEU A 593 -11.83 -16.39 -14.46
C LEU A 593 -11.46 -16.85 -13.03
N GLN A 594 -10.56 -16.14 -12.36
CA GLN A 594 -10.09 -16.45 -11.00
C GLN A 594 -11.22 -16.40 -9.96
N ASN A 595 -12.25 -15.56 -10.20
CA ASN A 595 -13.43 -15.41 -9.34
C ASN A 595 -14.43 -16.57 -9.51
N TYR A 596 -14.28 -17.41 -10.54
CA TYR A 596 -15.23 -18.48 -10.88
C TYR A 596 -14.59 -19.88 -10.78
N PRO A 597 -14.40 -20.44 -9.57
CA PRO A 597 -13.75 -21.74 -9.36
C PRO A 597 -14.52 -22.91 -10.00
N ASP A 598 -15.84 -22.79 -10.10
CA ASP A 598 -16.71 -23.75 -10.79
C ASP A 598 -16.79 -23.46 -12.30
N ASN A 599 -15.68 -23.75 -13.00
CA ASN A 599 -15.57 -23.59 -14.44
C ASN A 599 -15.16 -24.89 -15.17
N SER A 600 -15.32 -24.92 -16.49
CA SER A 600 -14.83 -26.02 -17.34
C SER A 600 -14.44 -25.51 -18.73
N LEU A 601 -13.28 -25.98 -19.21
CA LEU A 601 -12.76 -25.59 -20.51
C LEU A 601 -12.67 -26.82 -21.44
N ARG A 602 -13.10 -26.64 -22.69
CA ARG A 602 -13.03 -27.65 -23.76
C ARG A 602 -12.46 -27.01 -25.03
N ILE A 603 -11.41 -27.60 -25.59
CA ILE A 603 -10.75 -27.10 -26.80
C ILE A 603 -10.83 -28.13 -27.93
N TYR A 604 -11.16 -27.66 -29.13
CA TYR A 604 -11.37 -28.45 -30.33
C TYR A 604 -10.46 -27.97 -31.46
N ASN A 605 -9.97 -28.88 -32.30
CA ASN A 605 -9.32 -28.51 -33.55
C ASN A 605 -10.34 -28.09 -34.62
N ARG A 606 -9.86 -27.60 -35.77
CA ARG A 606 -10.69 -27.17 -36.91
C ARG A 606 -11.66 -28.20 -37.50
N TRP A 607 -11.56 -29.47 -37.10
CA TRP A 607 -12.45 -30.55 -37.53
C TRP A 607 -13.47 -30.92 -36.43
N GLY A 608 -13.54 -30.16 -35.33
CA GLY A 608 -14.43 -30.40 -34.21
C GLY A 608 -13.98 -31.55 -33.29
N VAL A 609 -12.71 -31.95 -33.36
CA VAL A 609 -12.16 -33.00 -32.49
C VAL A 609 -11.61 -32.37 -31.21
N LEU A 610 -12.07 -32.86 -30.06
CA LEU A 610 -11.61 -32.45 -28.73
C LEU A 610 -10.11 -32.77 -28.55
N VAL A 611 -9.32 -31.77 -28.20
CA VAL A 611 -7.87 -31.88 -27.98
C VAL A 611 -7.46 -31.62 -26.53
N TYR A 612 -8.28 -30.91 -25.75
CA TYR A 612 -8.03 -30.66 -24.33
C TYR A 612 -9.36 -30.47 -23.60
N THR A 613 -9.46 -30.96 -22.36
CA THR A 613 -10.60 -30.67 -21.48
C THR A 613 -10.17 -30.65 -20.02
N THR A 614 -10.67 -29.68 -19.27
CA THR A 614 -10.52 -29.69 -17.81
C THR A 614 -11.78 -29.19 -17.11
N ARG A 615 -11.85 -29.46 -15.81
CA ARG A 615 -12.73 -28.81 -14.85
C ARG A 615 -11.86 -27.97 -13.92
N ALA A 616 -12.36 -26.83 -13.48
CA ALA A 616 -11.65 -25.84 -12.68
C ALA A 616 -10.33 -25.44 -13.38
N TYR A 617 -10.45 -24.85 -14.58
CA TYR A 617 -9.34 -24.24 -15.30
C TYR A 617 -8.76 -23.09 -14.47
N ASN A 618 -7.43 -22.94 -14.49
CA ASN A 618 -6.67 -21.99 -13.65
C ASN A 618 -6.74 -22.25 -12.13
N THR A 619 -7.58 -23.17 -11.67
CA THR A 619 -7.56 -23.67 -10.29
C THR A 619 -6.64 -24.88 -10.18
N ASN A 620 -5.78 -24.94 -9.16
CA ASN A 620 -4.86 -26.07 -8.92
C ASN A 620 -3.89 -26.38 -10.08
N GLY A 621 -3.54 -25.38 -10.91
CA GLY A 621 -2.59 -25.53 -12.02
C GLY A 621 -3.14 -26.22 -13.28
N ASN A 622 -4.46 -26.36 -13.39
CA ASN A 622 -5.11 -26.91 -14.58
C ASN A 622 -5.12 -25.88 -15.72
N VAL A 623 -4.02 -25.80 -16.48
CA VAL A 623 -3.84 -24.83 -17.57
C VAL A 623 -3.64 -25.53 -18.92
N PHE A 624 -3.91 -24.83 -20.02
CA PHE A 624 -3.73 -25.32 -21.37
C PHE A 624 -2.50 -24.68 -22.01
N ASP A 625 -1.44 -25.47 -22.14
CA ASP A 625 -0.14 -25.08 -22.68
C ASP A 625 0.05 -25.50 -24.15
N GLY A 626 -1.06 -25.74 -24.85
CA GLY A 626 -1.05 -26.28 -26.22
C GLY A 626 -0.69 -27.77 -26.30
N THR A 627 -0.63 -28.49 -25.19
CA THR A 627 -0.46 -29.95 -25.17
C THR A 627 -1.81 -30.65 -25.33
N SER A 628 -1.86 -31.63 -26.22
CA SER A 628 -3.04 -32.46 -26.44
C SER A 628 -3.19 -33.53 -25.35
N GLU A 629 -4.37 -33.67 -24.76
CA GLU A 629 -4.68 -34.78 -23.84
C GLU A 629 -5.04 -36.09 -24.58
N GLY A 630 -5.05 -36.04 -25.91
CA GLY A 630 -5.09 -37.18 -26.81
C GLY A 630 -6.38 -37.98 -26.77
N ARG A 631 -7.27 -37.71 -27.74
CA ARG A 631 -8.31 -38.67 -28.13
C ARG A 631 -8.39 -39.02 -29.62
N VAL A 632 -7.71 -38.31 -30.55
CA VAL A 632 -7.29 -38.77 -31.92
C VAL A 632 -6.45 -37.73 -32.69
N THR A 633 -5.74 -38.17 -33.75
CA THR A 633 -4.85 -37.44 -34.70
C THR A 633 -3.60 -36.75 -34.16
N VAL A 634 -3.61 -36.32 -32.91
CA VAL A 634 -2.42 -35.89 -32.15
C VAL A 634 -2.32 -36.82 -30.95
N GLU A 635 -1.14 -37.43 -30.75
CA GLU A 635 -0.96 -38.32 -29.61
C GLU A 635 -1.11 -37.53 -28.29
N LYS A 636 -1.49 -38.24 -27.23
CA LYS A 636 -1.53 -37.66 -25.89
C LYS A 636 -0.13 -37.15 -25.52
N ASP A 637 -0.07 -36.02 -24.83
CA ASP A 637 1.14 -35.34 -24.36
C ASP A 637 2.01 -34.75 -25.50
N ASN A 638 1.52 -34.76 -26.74
CA ASN A 638 2.15 -34.05 -27.85
C ASN A 638 1.60 -32.62 -27.98
N LYS A 639 2.54 -31.71 -28.23
CA LYS A 639 2.30 -30.31 -28.55
C LYS A 639 1.51 -30.18 -29.87
N LEU A 640 0.39 -29.46 -29.83
CA LEU A 640 -0.49 -29.25 -30.98
C LEU A 640 0.20 -28.48 -32.12
N PRO A 641 -0.12 -28.74 -33.39
CA PRO A 641 0.40 -27.94 -34.52
C PRO A 641 -0.03 -26.47 -34.45
N VAL A 642 0.78 -25.57 -35.03
CA VAL A 642 0.42 -24.16 -35.23
C VAL A 642 -0.88 -24.06 -36.04
N GLY A 643 -1.80 -23.22 -35.58
CA GLY A 643 -3.07 -22.98 -36.25
C GLY A 643 -4.19 -22.59 -35.29
N THR A 644 -5.39 -22.43 -35.87
CA THR A 644 -6.59 -22.05 -35.13
C THR A 644 -7.30 -23.25 -34.51
N TYR A 645 -7.65 -23.12 -33.24
CA TYR A 645 -8.47 -24.04 -32.45
C TYR A 645 -9.68 -23.28 -31.91
N PHE A 646 -10.68 -24.00 -31.44
CA PHE A 646 -11.94 -23.44 -30.95
C PHE A 646 -12.15 -23.87 -29.51
N TYR A 647 -12.63 -22.97 -28.65
CA TYR A 647 -12.89 -23.28 -27.25
C TYR A 647 -14.37 -23.13 -26.90
N ILE A 648 -14.78 -23.86 -25.87
CA ILE A 648 -16.01 -23.66 -25.13
C ILE A 648 -15.60 -23.60 -23.66
N LEU A 649 -15.86 -22.47 -23.02
CA LEU A 649 -15.66 -22.23 -21.59
C LEU A 649 -17.04 -22.11 -20.96
N ASP A 650 -17.31 -22.92 -19.96
CA ASP A 650 -18.51 -22.80 -19.12
C ASP A 650 -18.07 -22.42 -17.71
N TYR A 651 -18.74 -21.46 -17.08
CA TYR A 651 -18.52 -21.10 -15.68
C TYR A 651 -19.85 -20.74 -15.01
N VAL A 652 -19.87 -20.81 -13.68
CA VAL A 652 -20.98 -20.36 -12.86
C VAL A 652 -20.57 -19.00 -12.29
N ASN A 653 -21.36 -17.95 -12.52
CA ASN A 653 -21.13 -16.63 -11.91
C ASN A 653 -21.59 -16.63 -10.43
N GLU A 654 -21.33 -15.57 -9.65
CA GLU A 654 -21.72 -15.55 -8.22
C GLU A 654 -23.23 -15.80 -8.01
N THR A 655 -24.10 -15.33 -8.92
CA THR A 655 -25.56 -15.59 -8.88
C THR A 655 -25.99 -17.06 -9.14
N GLY A 656 -25.04 -17.99 -9.30
CA GLY A 656 -25.32 -19.41 -9.54
C GLY A 656 -25.77 -19.75 -10.98
N LYS A 657 -25.68 -18.80 -11.91
CA LYS A 657 -26.11 -18.97 -13.32
C LYS A 657 -24.97 -19.49 -14.18
N ASN A 658 -25.28 -20.47 -15.03
CA ASN A 658 -24.30 -21.01 -15.98
C ASN A 658 -24.13 -20.09 -17.19
N ILE A 659 -22.91 -19.59 -17.39
CA ILE A 659 -22.49 -18.81 -18.56
C ILE A 659 -21.63 -19.69 -19.48
N THR A 660 -21.82 -19.56 -20.80
CA THR A 660 -21.02 -20.26 -21.81
C THR A 660 -20.38 -19.26 -22.76
N LEU A 661 -19.05 -19.20 -22.76
CA LEU A 661 -18.25 -18.48 -23.75
C LEU A 661 -17.72 -19.45 -24.80
N SER A 662 -17.67 -18.99 -26.05
CA SER A 662 -17.07 -19.76 -27.14
C SER A 662 -16.37 -18.85 -28.13
N GLY A 663 -15.23 -19.31 -28.63
CA GLY A 663 -14.41 -18.52 -29.52
C GLY A 663 -13.32 -19.35 -30.16
N TYR A 664 -12.26 -18.68 -30.59
CA TYR A 664 -11.08 -19.34 -31.14
C TYR A 664 -9.84 -18.94 -30.37
N ILE A 665 -8.83 -19.82 -30.41
CA ILE A 665 -7.48 -19.55 -29.97
C ILE A 665 -6.53 -19.83 -31.14
N TYR A 666 -5.51 -19.00 -31.30
CA TYR A 666 -4.47 -19.18 -32.28
C TYR A 666 -3.20 -19.66 -31.58
N VAL A 667 -2.83 -20.92 -31.84
CA VAL A 667 -1.58 -21.50 -31.34
C VAL A 667 -0.47 -21.14 -32.31
N ASN A 668 0.49 -20.35 -31.85
CA ASN A 668 1.70 -19.96 -32.56
C ASN A 668 2.94 -20.51 -31.83
N ARG A 669 4.08 -20.63 -32.52
CA ARG A 669 5.35 -21.09 -31.93
C ARG A 669 6.55 -20.44 -32.58
#